data_AF-A0AA35I9H9-F1
#
_entry.id   AF-A0AA35I9H9-F1
#
_cell.length_a   1.000
_cell.length_b   1.000
_cell.length_c   1.000
_cell.angle_alpha   90.00
_cell.angle_beta   90.00
_cell.angle_gamma   90.00
#
_symmetry.space_group_name_H-M   'P 1'
#
loop_
_entity.id
_entity.type
_entity.pdbx_description
1 polymer ?
#
loop_
_entity_poly.entity_id
_entity_poly.type
_entity_poly.pdbx_seq_one_letter_code
_entity_poly.pdbx_strand_id
1 'polypeptide(L)'
;MTVSTTDSVIEYVSGGPAFPIPYRFLQNSDIEAVLVKQDGTSETLALGTQYTLTGAGTQSGGTLTSAYAAGFLATVGASLTISRVMAATQPTDLRNQGRFLAETHETVLDRLTMLIQQGFSILGRALLRPIGKNYYDAHGRQIKKLADPTDTQDAATMGWTDQFVANLIAKVTGPINNAENVFYRYPNGSTHVVQDLAETDGVSGIGAPFGTVADYISRRRPVSTFGVIGDGVADDSDAIEDALLSGVPFKSGPGIIRITRRISGLVPGQLNWVSDGTIILNGSTSETPACIDLEVLPGFNHRIEGVLQIDGNLLSSVGIRIWNKSAIGFPLGYATLYAADVQVKNIRRGFVTSANGDGIIVRGGFTSVILDRPVVSNVRLAAGAGILGSVGACGITVFGINTGFPIVTILNDPQIDTILSEDPAYNADQDGCRIFGPWDTAGAKTNSVFIINGGSFRDCWGRSVKSQAETCVIKGTNFSSFSGPTSGRNSEIDCQVGGGMISDITVYLSGANTTPNEIVSFQPSPTFESFAGKLNGCQVTTTHPLTAVVSTFPRAKTQHKITVRDVDVIGPLVRLVEFRVWMDKTTLLLDGCTVNNLTGQLVRVTASGAGGAPFVGKVTIKNATNIGPAAPLVTDKVAGLAANSIVSTQDVDGFTLPAQQAESAANLGGATRVNSLTGIDSSSGSLEPMSKNIAAGATVTFPIRGFNNSAAPWSASAQATWPTAWSQFPQLGL
;
A
#
# COMPACT_ATOMS: atom_id res chain seq x y z
N MET A 1 91.13 -38.43 -68.24
CA MET A 1 89.77 -39.03 -68.25
C MET A 1 88.98 -38.18 -67.30
N THR A 2 87.94 -37.46 -67.76
CA THR A 2 87.30 -36.39 -66.97
C THR A 2 85.94 -36.83 -66.43
N VAL A 3 85.53 -36.36 -65.25
CA VAL A 3 84.12 -36.48 -64.81
C VAL A 3 83.21 -35.69 -65.76
N SER A 4 82.42 -36.39 -66.59
CA SER A 4 81.61 -35.80 -67.66
C SER A 4 80.11 -35.71 -67.39
N THR A 5 79.63 -36.27 -66.27
CA THR A 5 78.23 -36.18 -65.82
C THR A 5 78.15 -35.39 -64.52
N THR A 6 77.03 -34.70 -64.29
CA THR A 6 76.69 -34.07 -63.00
C THR A 6 76.10 -35.05 -61.99
N ASP A 7 75.73 -36.25 -62.44
CA ASP A 7 75.03 -37.23 -61.62
C ASP A 7 75.98 -37.87 -60.60
N SER A 8 75.50 -37.98 -59.38
CA SER A 8 76.16 -38.70 -58.27
C SER A 8 75.19 -39.60 -57.51
N VAL A 9 73.93 -39.62 -57.93
CA VAL A 9 72.85 -40.41 -57.36
C VAL A 9 71.92 -40.85 -58.49
N ILE A 10 71.35 -42.04 -58.38
CA ILE A 10 70.29 -42.54 -59.25
C ILE A 10 69.26 -43.25 -58.39
N GLU A 11 67.99 -43.08 -58.73
CA GLU A 11 66.89 -43.76 -58.08
C GLU A 11 66.23 -44.74 -59.06
N TYR A 12 65.97 -45.94 -58.59
CA TYR A 12 65.17 -46.94 -59.27
C TYR A 12 63.87 -47.16 -58.50
N VAL A 13 62.73 -46.98 -59.16
CA VAL A 13 61.39 -47.26 -58.60
C VAL A 13 60.80 -48.58 -59.11
N SER A 14 61.49 -49.22 -60.05
CA SER A 14 61.23 -50.55 -60.59
C SER A 14 62.50 -51.07 -61.28
N GLY A 15 62.66 -52.39 -61.43
CA GLY A 15 63.82 -52.97 -62.13
C GLY A 15 64.09 -54.45 -61.86
N GLY A 16 65.02 -55.03 -62.63
CA GLY A 16 65.55 -56.39 -62.42
C GLY A 16 66.73 -56.42 -61.43
N PRO A 17 67.37 -57.58 -61.19
CA PRO A 17 68.44 -57.69 -60.19
C PRO A 17 69.69 -56.86 -60.52
N ALA A 18 69.79 -56.26 -61.71
CA ALA A 18 70.89 -55.41 -62.13
C ALA A 18 70.42 -53.96 -62.32
N PHE A 19 71.08 -53.04 -61.62
CA PHE A 19 70.79 -51.61 -61.58
C PHE A 19 72.03 -50.84 -62.07
N PRO A 20 72.01 -50.34 -63.32
CA PRO A 20 73.11 -49.56 -63.87
C PRO A 20 73.45 -48.32 -63.03
N ILE A 21 74.73 -48.02 -62.90
CA ILE A 21 75.24 -46.80 -62.29
C ILE A 21 75.84 -45.95 -63.42
N PRO A 22 75.14 -44.90 -63.88
CA PRO A 22 75.55 -44.14 -65.07
C PRO A 22 76.66 -43.11 -64.80
N TYR A 23 77.24 -43.14 -63.59
CA TYR A 23 78.31 -42.23 -63.16
C TYR A 23 79.51 -43.00 -62.62
N ARG A 24 80.71 -42.44 -62.83
CA ARG A 24 81.98 -43.04 -62.40
C ARG A 24 82.13 -43.01 -60.87
N PHE A 25 82.62 -44.12 -60.32
CA PHE A 25 83.05 -44.26 -58.93
C PHE A 25 84.43 -44.92 -58.89
N LEU A 26 85.29 -44.55 -57.94
CA LEU A 26 86.70 -44.97 -57.94
C LEU A 26 86.89 -46.35 -57.30
N GLN A 27 86.15 -46.62 -56.22
CA GLN A 27 86.19 -47.89 -55.50
C GLN A 27 84.77 -48.36 -55.20
N ASN A 28 84.55 -49.68 -55.09
CA ASN A 28 83.23 -50.23 -54.73
C ASN A 28 82.72 -49.70 -53.38
N SER A 29 83.62 -49.37 -52.45
CA SER A 29 83.30 -48.74 -51.16
C SER A 29 82.78 -47.31 -51.27
N ASP A 30 82.94 -46.65 -52.42
CA ASP A 30 82.44 -45.29 -52.66
C ASP A 30 80.95 -45.27 -53.05
N ILE A 31 80.26 -46.42 -53.05
CA ILE A 31 78.85 -46.54 -53.42
C ILE A 31 78.04 -47.02 -52.22
N GLU A 32 77.01 -46.24 -51.89
CA GLU A 32 76.00 -46.59 -50.90
C GLU A 32 74.65 -46.79 -51.60
N ALA A 33 73.92 -47.84 -51.19
CA ALA A 33 72.60 -48.14 -51.70
C ALA A 33 71.59 -48.12 -50.55
N VAL A 34 70.53 -47.33 -50.69
CA VAL A 34 69.46 -47.18 -49.71
C VAL A 34 68.15 -47.64 -50.33
N LEU A 35 67.51 -48.63 -49.70
CA LEU A 35 66.19 -49.13 -50.08
C LEU A 35 65.13 -48.48 -49.20
N VAL A 36 64.11 -47.89 -49.82
CA VAL A 36 62.86 -47.50 -49.17
C VAL A 36 61.82 -48.56 -49.51
N LYS A 37 61.25 -49.21 -48.48
CA LYS A 37 60.24 -50.26 -48.62
C LYS A 37 58.85 -49.65 -48.80
N GLN A 38 57.85 -50.48 -49.15
CA GLN A 38 56.48 -50.00 -49.41
C GLN A 38 55.80 -49.34 -48.19
N ASP A 39 56.27 -49.65 -46.98
CA ASP A 39 55.77 -49.06 -45.73
C ASP A 39 56.44 -47.70 -45.40
N GLY A 40 57.36 -47.22 -46.25
CA GLY A 40 58.13 -45.99 -46.03
C GLY A 40 59.36 -46.16 -45.14
N THR A 41 59.66 -47.37 -44.67
CA THR A 41 60.87 -47.66 -43.90
C THR A 41 62.09 -47.62 -44.82
N SER A 42 63.14 -46.88 -44.42
CA SER A 42 64.41 -46.77 -45.14
C SER A 42 65.49 -47.67 -44.52
N GLU A 43 66.22 -48.40 -45.35
CA GLU A 43 67.29 -49.34 -44.98
C GLU A 43 68.52 -49.14 -45.89
N THR A 44 69.70 -48.90 -45.29
CA THR A 44 70.97 -48.91 -46.03
C THR A 44 71.41 -50.36 -46.25
N LEU A 45 71.64 -50.74 -47.51
CA LEU A 45 72.04 -52.08 -47.89
C LEU A 45 73.55 -52.30 -47.64
N ALA A 46 73.93 -53.52 -47.30
CA ALA A 46 75.31 -53.92 -47.07
C ALA A 46 75.99 -54.48 -48.34
N LEU A 47 77.13 -53.90 -48.71
CA LEU A 47 77.98 -54.35 -49.82
C LEU A 47 78.56 -55.75 -49.52
N GLY A 48 78.47 -56.66 -50.49
CA GLY A 48 78.98 -58.03 -50.40
C GLY A 48 77.97 -59.05 -49.88
N THR A 49 76.91 -58.61 -49.19
CA THR A 49 75.82 -59.49 -48.70
C THR A 49 74.49 -59.20 -49.40
N GLN A 50 74.05 -57.94 -49.42
CA GLN A 50 72.76 -57.54 -50.00
C GLN A 50 72.88 -57.04 -51.44
N TYR A 51 74.07 -56.56 -51.83
CA TYR A 51 74.37 -56.21 -53.22
C TYR A 51 75.85 -56.43 -53.56
N THR A 52 76.15 -56.54 -54.85
CA THR A 52 77.51 -56.57 -55.40
C THR A 52 77.69 -55.49 -56.45
N LEU A 53 78.93 -55.08 -56.71
CA LEU A 53 79.27 -54.02 -57.66
C LEU A 53 80.31 -54.48 -58.65
N THR A 54 80.13 -54.07 -59.90
CA THR A 54 81.13 -54.16 -60.98
C THR A 54 81.34 -52.79 -61.60
N GLY A 55 82.50 -52.56 -62.22
CA GLY A 55 82.80 -51.28 -62.90
C GLY A 55 83.39 -50.18 -62.02
N ALA A 56 84.10 -50.53 -60.94
CA ALA A 56 84.93 -49.56 -60.23
C ALA A 56 86.04 -49.03 -61.14
N GLY A 57 86.22 -47.71 -61.14
CA GLY A 57 87.23 -47.00 -61.93
C GLY A 57 86.87 -46.78 -63.40
N THR A 58 85.88 -47.49 -63.96
CA THR A 58 85.47 -47.33 -65.36
C THR A 58 84.75 -46.00 -65.62
N GLN A 59 85.05 -45.41 -66.78
CA GLN A 59 84.56 -44.09 -67.15
C GLN A 59 83.02 -44.02 -67.29
N SER A 60 82.40 -45.09 -67.77
CA SER A 60 80.94 -45.20 -67.95
C SER A 60 80.20 -45.61 -66.68
N GLY A 61 80.88 -45.64 -65.53
CA GLY A 61 80.32 -46.17 -64.29
C GLY A 61 80.34 -47.69 -64.23
N GLY A 62 79.32 -48.27 -63.61
CA GLY A 62 79.27 -49.68 -63.27
C GLY A 62 77.85 -50.19 -63.08
N THR A 63 77.67 -51.34 -62.43
CA THR A 63 76.35 -51.93 -62.18
C THR A 63 76.28 -52.45 -60.76
N LEU A 64 75.20 -52.13 -60.06
CA LEU A 64 74.82 -52.73 -58.79
C LEU A 64 73.92 -53.93 -59.04
N THR A 65 74.29 -55.10 -58.53
CA THR A 65 73.46 -56.30 -58.62
C THR A 65 72.90 -56.68 -57.25
N SER A 66 71.57 -56.67 -57.09
CA SER A 66 70.86 -57.03 -55.86
C SER A 66 69.52 -57.72 -56.14
N ALA A 67 69.44 -59.03 -55.86
CA ALA A 67 68.17 -59.75 -55.86
C ALA A 67 67.25 -59.31 -54.70
N TYR A 68 67.86 -58.89 -53.58
CA TYR A 68 67.14 -58.39 -52.41
C TYR A 68 66.35 -57.12 -52.75
N ALA A 69 67.01 -56.09 -53.30
CA ALA A 69 66.34 -54.86 -53.70
C ALA A 69 65.31 -55.11 -54.82
N ALA A 70 65.63 -55.97 -55.80
CA ALA A 70 64.71 -56.32 -56.87
C ALA A 70 63.40 -56.94 -56.37
N GLY A 71 63.44 -57.74 -55.29
CA GLY A 71 62.25 -58.31 -54.66
C GLY A 71 61.27 -57.25 -54.17
N PHE A 72 61.75 -56.15 -53.59
CA PHE A 72 60.91 -55.04 -53.13
C PHE A 72 60.43 -54.16 -54.28
N LEU A 73 61.28 -53.91 -55.27
CA LEU A 73 60.99 -53.11 -56.46
C LEU A 73 60.04 -53.80 -57.46
N ALA A 74 59.77 -55.10 -57.28
CA ALA A 74 58.79 -55.84 -58.07
C ALA A 74 57.34 -55.38 -57.80
N THR A 75 57.09 -54.70 -56.68
CA THR A 75 55.78 -54.14 -56.32
C THR A 75 55.91 -52.62 -56.19
N VAL A 76 54.92 -51.88 -56.71
CA VAL A 76 54.87 -50.41 -56.64
C VAL A 76 54.94 -49.94 -55.19
N GLY A 77 55.73 -48.90 -54.93
CA GLY A 77 55.82 -48.24 -53.63
C GLY A 77 57.18 -48.36 -52.93
N ALA A 78 58.12 -49.15 -53.47
CA ALA A 78 59.51 -49.18 -53.02
C ALA A 78 60.43 -48.37 -53.97
N SER A 79 61.55 -47.86 -53.46
CA SER A 79 62.61 -47.27 -54.29
C SER A 79 64.01 -47.64 -53.80
N LEU A 80 64.95 -47.80 -54.74
CA LEU A 80 66.36 -48.02 -54.46
C LEU A 80 67.14 -46.80 -54.93
N THR A 81 67.70 -46.07 -53.98
CA THR A 81 68.60 -44.94 -54.26
C THR A 81 70.04 -45.43 -54.16
N ILE A 82 70.79 -45.29 -55.24
CA ILE A 82 72.22 -45.60 -55.30
C ILE A 82 72.96 -44.28 -55.39
N SER A 83 73.86 -44.02 -54.44
CA SER A 83 74.62 -42.78 -54.31
C SER A 83 76.11 -43.03 -54.26
N ARG A 84 76.90 -42.11 -54.82
CA ARG A 84 78.34 -42.02 -54.58
C ARG A 84 78.60 -41.30 -53.27
N VAL A 85 79.21 -41.99 -52.32
CA VAL A 85 79.57 -41.50 -50.99
C VAL A 85 81.06 -41.74 -50.76
N MET A 86 81.86 -40.68 -50.87
CA MET A 86 83.31 -40.71 -50.73
C MET A 86 83.76 -39.95 -49.49
N ALA A 87 84.82 -40.42 -48.85
CA ALA A 87 85.50 -39.66 -47.81
C ALA A 87 86.11 -38.37 -48.38
N ALA A 88 85.85 -37.22 -47.75
CA ALA A 88 86.37 -35.92 -48.14
C ALA A 88 87.86 -35.74 -47.77
N THR A 89 88.70 -36.62 -48.29
CA THR A 89 90.16 -36.64 -48.10
C THR A 89 90.87 -36.63 -49.45
N GLN A 90 92.10 -36.08 -49.47
CA GLN A 90 93.01 -36.17 -50.61
C GLN A 90 94.09 -37.22 -50.28
N PRO A 91 93.97 -38.47 -50.78
CA PRO A 91 94.93 -39.53 -50.46
C PRO A 91 96.27 -39.37 -51.21
N THR A 92 96.28 -38.60 -52.29
CA THR A 92 97.47 -38.41 -53.14
C THR A 92 98.29 -37.22 -52.68
N ASP A 93 99.53 -37.50 -52.24
CA ASP A 93 100.55 -36.49 -51.93
C ASP A 93 101.40 -36.16 -53.17
N LEU A 94 101.43 -34.88 -53.57
CA LEU A 94 102.17 -34.41 -54.75
C LEU A 94 103.59 -34.00 -54.34
N ARG A 95 104.60 -34.68 -54.88
CA ARG A 95 106.02 -34.38 -54.58
C ARG A 95 106.54 -33.21 -55.43
N ASN A 96 107.26 -32.29 -54.80
CA ASN A 96 107.97 -31.21 -55.51
C ASN A 96 109.06 -31.78 -56.43
N GLN A 97 109.19 -31.22 -57.64
CA GLN A 97 110.18 -31.58 -58.67
C GLN A 97 110.08 -33.02 -59.19
N GLY A 98 108.94 -33.70 -58.98
CA GLY A 98 108.64 -35.00 -59.60
C GLY A 98 108.30 -34.89 -61.09
N ARG A 99 108.37 -36.01 -61.83
CA ARG A 99 107.82 -36.10 -63.20
C ARG A 99 106.33 -35.77 -63.19
N PHE A 100 105.87 -34.94 -64.13
CA PHE A 100 104.44 -34.65 -64.30
C PHE A 100 103.70 -35.89 -64.82
N LEU A 101 102.97 -36.57 -63.94
CA LEU A 101 102.10 -37.70 -64.29
C LEU A 101 100.67 -37.18 -64.44
N ALA A 102 100.28 -36.87 -65.68
CA ALA A 102 98.97 -36.30 -66.00
C ALA A 102 97.81 -37.11 -65.38
N GLU A 103 97.90 -38.45 -65.38
CA GLU A 103 96.87 -39.34 -64.81
C GLU A 103 96.71 -39.19 -63.29
N THR A 104 97.81 -38.93 -62.57
CA THR A 104 97.76 -38.68 -61.11
C THR A 104 97.08 -37.36 -60.80
N HIS A 105 97.38 -36.32 -61.57
CA HIS A 105 96.73 -35.02 -61.42
C HIS A 105 95.24 -35.11 -61.77
N GLU A 106 94.89 -35.78 -62.87
CA GLU A 106 93.51 -35.99 -63.28
C GLU A 106 92.72 -36.76 -62.22
N THR A 107 93.26 -37.85 -61.67
CA THR A 107 92.59 -38.63 -60.61
C THR A 107 92.29 -37.78 -59.37
N VAL A 108 93.18 -36.85 -59.01
CA VAL A 108 92.97 -35.91 -57.90
C VAL A 108 91.86 -34.91 -58.22
N LEU A 109 91.87 -34.32 -59.41
CA LEU A 109 90.86 -33.35 -59.85
C LEU A 109 89.48 -34.00 -60.05
N ASP A 110 89.43 -35.22 -60.58
CA ASP A 110 88.23 -36.04 -60.69
C ASP A 110 87.65 -36.30 -59.31
N ARG A 111 88.45 -36.78 -58.35
CA ARG A 111 88.01 -37.01 -56.98
C ARG A 111 87.42 -35.74 -56.35
N LEU A 112 88.06 -34.59 -56.55
CA LEU A 112 87.55 -33.31 -56.04
C LEU A 112 86.21 -32.95 -56.68
N THR A 113 86.09 -33.11 -58.01
CA THR A 113 84.84 -32.87 -58.75
C THR A 113 83.72 -33.79 -58.25
N MET A 114 84.05 -35.06 -57.98
CA MET A 114 83.10 -36.03 -57.44
C MET A 114 82.59 -35.67 -56.04
N LEU A 115 83.47 -35.16 -55.17
CA LEU A 115 83.11 -34.65 -53.84
C LEU A 115 82.21 -33.40 -53.93
N ILE A 116 82.45 -32.51 -54.90
CA ILE A 116 81.59 -31.35 -55.15
C ILE A 116 80.18 -31.78 -55.56
N GLN A 117 80.07 -32.76 -56.48
CA GLN A 117 78.77 -33.30 -56.91
C GLN A 117 78.01 -33.96 -55.74
N GLN A 118 78.71 -34.70 -54.88
CA GLN A 118 78.14 -35.26 -53.65
C GLN A 118 77.62 -34.15 -52.72
N GLY A 119 78.39 -33.06 -52.55
CA GLY A 119 77.98 -31.90 -51.77
C GLY A 119 76.68 -31.26 -52.28
N PHE A 120 76.55 -31.05 -53.60
CA PHE A 120 75.30 -30.54 -54.19
C PHE A 120 74.11 -31.49 -54.01
N SER A 121 74.32 -32.80 -54.11
CA SER A 121 73.26 -33.80 -53.84
C SER A 121 72.74 -33.72 -52.40
N ILE A 122 73.64 -33.53 -51.42
CA ILE A 122 73.26 -33.35 -50.01
C ILE A 122 72.49 -32.05 -49.83
N LEU A 123 72.96 -30.93 -50.40
CA LEU A 123 72.29 -29.63 -50.29
C LEU A 123 70.89 -29.63 -50.90
N GLY A 124 70.66 -30.41 -51.97
CA GLY A 124 69.31 -30.58 -52.55
C GLY A 124 68.27 -31.18 -51.61
N ARG A 125 68.69 -31.78 -50.48
CA ARG A 125 67.81 -32.35 -49.44
C ARG A 125 67.69 -31.47 -48.19
N ALA A 126 68.43 -30.36 -48.12
CA ALA A 126 68.36 -29.42 -47.00
C ALA A 126 67.23 -28.40 -47.19
N LEU A 127 66.81 -27.76 -46.09
CA LEU A 127 66.00 -26.53 -46.17
C LEU A 127 66.89 -25.41 -46.71
N LEU A 128 66.58 -24.92 -47.91
CA LEU A 128 67.33 -23.85 -48.55
C LEU A 128 66.49 -22.57 -48.58
N ARG A 129 67.19 -21.44 -48.46
CA ARG A 129 66.62 -20.11 -48.66
C ARG A 129 66.70 -19.76 -50.16
N PRO A 130 65.57 -19.61 -50.88
CA PRO A 130 65.61 -19.25 -52.29
C PRO A 130 66.20 -17.85 -52.50
N ILE A 131 66.81 -17.62 -53.68
CA ILE A 131 67.38 -16.32 -54.04
C ILE A 131 66.29 -15.24 -54.01
N GLY A 132 66.58 -14.12 -53.33
CA GLY A 132 65.66 -12.99 -53.19
C GLY A 132 64.49 -13.20 -52.22
N LYS A 133 64.46 -14.32 -51.48
CA LYS A 133 63.43 -14.61 -50.47
C LYS A 133 63.99 -14.53 -49.06
N ASN A 134 63.14 -14.23 -48.07
CA ASN A 134 63.54 -14.17 -46.66
C ASN A 134 63.00 -15.35 -45.83
N TYR A 135 62.72 -16.48 -46.50
CA TYR A 135 62.23 -17.71 -45.87
C TYR A 135 62.98 -18.93 -46.41
N TYR A 136 63.00 -20.01 -45.63
CA TYR A 136 63.43 -21.32 -46.09
C TYR A 136 62.22 -22.03 -46.73
N ASP A 137 62.40 -22.60 -47.92
CA ASP A 137 61.34 -23.31 -48.64
C ASP A 137 61.45 -24.81 -48.37
N ALA A 138 60.38 -25.41 -47.84
CA ALA A 138 60.29 -26.86 -47.63
C ALA A 138 59.78 -27.61 -48.88
N HIS A 139 59.42 -26.89 -49.96
CA HIS A 139 58.88 -27.44 -51.21
C HIS A 139 57.67 -28.37 -50.98
N GLY A 140 56.76 -27.94 -50.10
CA GLY A 140 55.55 -28.71 -49.73
C GLY A 140 55.83 -29.98 -48.91
N ARG A 141 57.07 -30.23 -48.49
CA ARG A 141 57.42 -31.36 -47.62
C ARG A 141 57.17 -31.02 -46.16
N GLN A 142 56.84 -32.05 -45.37
CA GLN A 142 56.63 -31.90 -43.93
C GLN A 142 57.95 -31.64 -43.19
N ILE A 143 57.93 -30.68 -42.26
CA ILE A 143 59.01 -30.48 -41.28
C ILE A 143 58.58 -31.18 -39.99
N LYS A 144 59.28 -32.23 -39.58
CA LYS A 144 58.96 -33.03 -38.38
C LYS A 144 60.04 -32.86 -37.31
N LYS A 145 59.66 -33.15 -36.05
CA LYS A 145 60.56 -33.10 -34.87
C LYS A 145 61.14 -31.71 -34.58
N LEU A 146 60.31 -30.66 -34.74
CA LEU A 146 60.63 -29.34 -34.21
C LEU A 146 60.56 -29.39 -32.67
N ALA A 147 61.45 -28.65 -32.00
CA ALA A 147 61.32 -28.39 -30.57
C ALA A 147 60.14 -27.45 -30.30
N ASP A 148 59.63 -27.43 -29.07
CA ASP A 148 58.63 -26.45 -28.66
C ASP A 148 59.22 -25.04 -28.71
N PRO A 149 58.46 -24.03 -29.17
CA PRO A 149 58.95 -22.67 -29.33
C PRO A 149 59.20 -22.02 -27.96
N THR A 150 60.36 -21.37 -27.82
CA THR A 150 60.77 -20.63 -26.62
C THR A 150 60.75 -19.12 -26.82
N ASP A 151 61.04 -18.67 -28.04
CA ASP A 151 61.05 -17.26 -28.44
C ASP A 151 59.90 -16.93 -29.40
N THR A 152 59.60 -15.64 -29.53
CA THR A 152 58.43 -15.14 -30.30
C THR A 152 58.50 -15.38 -31.82
N GLN A 153 59.67 -15.75 -32.35
CA GLN A 153 59.88 -16.03 -33.77
C GLN A 153 60.12 -17.52 -34.07
N ASP A 154 60.03 -18.38 -33.06
CA ASP A 154 60.20 -19.82 -33.23
C ASP A 154 59.00 -20.43 -33.99
N ALA A 155 59.26 -21.49 -34.74
CA ALA A 155 58.20 -22.24 -35.43
C ALA A 155 57.39 -23.07 -34.41
N ALA A 156 56.07 -22.92 -34.41
CA ALA A 156 55.18 -23.69 -33.53
C ALA A 156 54.74 -25.02 -34.17
N THR A 157 54.77 -26.10 -33.39
CA THR A 157 54.11 -27.34 -33.77
C THR A 157 52.58 -27.20 -33.61
N MET A 158 51.80 -28.05 -34.28
CA MET A 158 50.35 -28.10 -34.09
C MET A 158 50.01 -28.40 -32.62
N GLY A 159 50.71 -29.34 -31.99
CA GLY A 159 50.50 -29.69 -30.59
C GLY A 159 50.75 -28.53 -29.62
N TRP A 160 51.77 -27.71 -29.87
CA TRP A 160 52.01 -26.49 -29.09
C TRP A 160 50.86 -25.47 -29.22
N THR A 161 50.37 -25.27 -30.45
CA THR A 161 49.25 -24.34 -30.71
C THR A 161 47.97 -24.78 -29.98
N ASP A 162 47.63 -26.06 -30.01
CA ASP A 162 46.46 -26.59 -29.31
C ASP A 162 46.55 -26.36 -27.79
N GLN A 163 47.73 -26.59 -27.19
CA GLN A 163 47.96 -26.33 -25.77
C GLN A 163 47.91 -24.85 -25.43
N PHE A 164 48.49 -23.98 -26.26
CA PHE A 164 48.42 -22.54 -26.07
C PHE A 164 46.97 -22.04 -26.07
N VAL A 165 46.15 -22.48 -27.04
CA VAL A 165 44.73 -22.12 -27.12
C VAL A 165 43.94 -22.68 -25.94
N ALA A 166 44.16 -23.93 -25.54
CA ALA A 166 43.52 -24.51 -24.36
C ALA A 166 43.85 -23.72 -23.08
N ASN A 167 45.10 -23.30 -22.92
CA ASN A 167 45.52 -22.47 -21.79
C ASN A 167 44.96 -21.04 -21.84
N LEU A 168 44.77 -20.47 -23.02
CA LEU A 168 44.14 -19.17 -23.20
C LEU A 168 42.66 -19.21 -22.81
N ILE A 169 41.92 -20.25 -23.23
CA ILE A 169 40.53 -20.49 -22.85
C ILE A 169 40.39 -20.68 -21.34
N ALA A 170 41.34 -21.37 -20.71
CA ALA A 170 41.37 -21.55 -19.26
C ALA A 170 41.70 -20.28 -18.46
N LYS A 171 42.22 -19.21 -19.10
CA LYS A 171 42.66 -17.96 -18.45
C LYS A 171 41.75 -16.75 -18.70
N VAL A 172 40.64 -16.92 -19.45
CA VAL A 172 39.57 -15.92 -19.51
C VAL A 172 38.70 -16.05 -18.25
N THR A 173 38.85 -15.12 -17.31
CA THR A 173 38.04 -15.07 -16.09
C THR A 173 36.63 -14.58 -16.41
N GLY A 174 35.73 -15.51 -16.78
CA GLY A 174 34.28 -15.27 -16.89
C GLY A 174 33.68 -15.67 -18.25
N PRO A 175 32.59 -16.45 -18.29
CA PRO A 175 31.88 -16.77 -19.53
C PRO A 175 31.19 -15.54 -20.17
N ILE A 176 31.17 -15.45 -21.50
CA ILE A 176 30.44 -14.41 -22.29
C ILE A 176 28.92 -14.45 -22.05
N ASN A 177 28.41 -15.49 -21.40
CA ASN A 177 27.02 -15.69 -21.00
C ASN A 177 26.77 -15.46 -19.49
N ASN A 178 27.65 -14.77 -18.77
CA ASN A 178 27.37 -14.33 -17.39
C ASN A 178 26.54 -13.04 -17.38
N ALA A 179 25.47 -13.00 -16.59
CA ALA A 179 24.50 -11.90 -16.52
C ALA A 179 25.13 -10.55 -16.13
N GLU A 180 26.25 -10.56 -15.38
CA GLU A 180 26.99 -9.35 -15.00
C GLU A 180 27.67 -8.62 -16.17
N ASN A 181 27.92 -9.31 -17.29
CA ASN A 181 28.67 -8.76 -18.43
C ASN A 181 27.79 -8.48 -19.67
N VAL A 182 26.47 -8.61 -19.54
CA VAL A 182 25.52 -8.33 -20.62
C VAL A 182 24.80 -7.03 -20.31
N PHE A 183 24.99 -6.01 -21.14
CA PHE A 183 24.26 -4.75 -21.00
C PHE A 183 22.79 -4.93 -21.34
N TYR A 184 21.94 -4.38 -20.48
CA TYR A 184 20.49 -4.37 -20.59
C TYR A 184 19.99 -2.93 -20.40
N ARG A 185 18.95 -2.52 -21.14
CA ARG A 185 18.39 -1.17 -21.02
C ARG A 185 17.03 -1.25 -20.34
N TYR A 186 16.88 -0.56 -19.22
CA TYR A 186 15.61 -0.49 -18.50
C TYR A 186 14.59 0.36 -19.29
N PRO A 187 13.28 0.21 -19.02
CA PRO A 187 12.21 0.97 -19.70
C PRO A 187 12.29 2.49 -19.53
N ASN A 188 12.90 2.98 -18.45
CA ASN A 188 13.19 4.40 -18.21
C ASN A 188 14.37 4.94 -19.05
N GLY A 189 15.04 4.08 -19.81
CA GLY A 189 16.15 4.41 -20.68
C GLY A 189 17.55 4.30 -20.06
N SER A 190 17.69 3.99 -18.76
CA SER A 190 19.00 3.77 -18.12
C SER A 190 19.65 2.45 -18.56
N THR A 191 20.98 2.43 -18.55
CA THR A 191 21.77 1.23 -18.90
C THR A 191 22.16 0.49 -17.61
N HIS A 192 21.95 -0.81 -17.63
CA HIS A 192 22.11 -1.77 -16.54
C HIS A 192 22.82 -3.02 -17.04
N VAL A 193 23.09 -3.98 -16.15
CA VAL A 193 23.53 -5.33 -16.52
C VAL A 193 22.39 -6.33 -16.31
N VAL A 194 22.40 -7.47 -17.02
CA VAL A 194 21.36 -8.50 -16.86
C VAL A 194 21.31 -9.05 -15.42
N GLN A 195 22.42 -8.97 -14.67
CA GLN A 195 22.47 -9.34 -13.25
C GLN A 195 21.50 -8.49 -12.39
N ASP A 196 21.29 -7.23 -12.74
CA ASP A 196 20.42 -6.31 -11.98
C ASP A 196 18.94 -6.80 -11.98
N LEU A 197 18.54 -7.63 -12.96
CA LEU A 197 17.20 -8.23 -13.01
C LEU A 197 16.96 -9.29 -11.91
N ALA A 198 18.02 -9.79 -11.27
CA ALA A 198 17.95 -10.76 -10.18
C ALA A 198 17.93 -10.10 -8.78
N GLU A 199 18.08 -8.78 -8.70
CA GLU A 199 18.00 -8.02 -7.45
C GLU A 199 16.55 -7.86 -6.97
N THR A 200 16.36 -7.35 -5.73
CA THR A 200 15.03 -7.23 -5.09
C THR A 200 14.05 -6.35 -5.86
N ASP A 201 14.54 -5.46 -6.71
CA ASP A 201 13.76 -4.56 -7.56
C ASP A 201 13.85 -4.91 -9.06
N GLY A 202 14.44 -6.05 -9.43
CA GLY A 202 14.68 -6.45 -10.83
C GLY A 202 13.42 -6.54 -11.70
N VAL A 203 12.25 -6.76 -11.09
CA VAL A 203 10.93 -6.70 -11.77
C VAL A 203 10.59 -5.32 -12.34
N SER A 204 11.20 -4.25 -11.83
CA SER A 204 11.07 -2.88 -12.37
C SER A 204 11.89 -2.67 -13.64
N GLY A 205 12.88 -3.53 -13.87
CA GLY A 205 13.69 -3.55 -15.09
C GLY A 205 12.98 -4.19 -16.29
N ILE A 206 11.90 -4.96 -16.10
CA ILE A 206 11.23 -5.69 -17.18
C ILE A 206 10.04 -4.86 -17.70
N GLY A 207 10.05 -4.48 -18.97
CA GLY A 207 8.95 -3.75 -19.61
C GLY A 207 7.67 -4.59 -19.78
N ALA A 208 6.52 -3.94 -19.66
CA ALA A 208 5.20 -4.49 -19.93
C ALA A 208 4.37 -3.46 -20.72
N PRO A 209 3.26 -3.84 -21.38
CA PRO A 209 2.30 -2.86 -21.89
C PRO A 209 1.97 -1.84 -20.79
N PHE A 210 2.07 -0.55 -21.07
CA PHE A 210 1.75 0.52 -20.09
C PHE A 210 2.62 0.60 -18.82
N GLY A 211 3.85 0.06 -18.80
CA GLY A 211 4.76 0.23 -17.66
C GLY A 211 5.81 -0.88 -17.53
N THR A 212 6.01 -1.37 -16.30
CA THR A 212 6.97 -2.43 -15.96
C THR A 212 6.27 -3.62 -15.32
N VAL A 213 6.89 -4.81 -15.29
CA VAL A 213 6.35 -5.98 -14.60
C VAL A 213 6.18 -5.72 -13.09
N ALA A 214 6.97 -4.83 -12.48
CA ALA A 214 6.75 -4.35 -11.11
C ALA A 214 5.39 -3.69 -10.94
N ASP A 215 4.87 -2.95 -11.93
CA ASP A 215 3.53 -2.34 -11.88
C ASP A 215 2.41 -3.39 -11.88
N TYR A 216 2.69 -4.57 -12.45
CA TYR A 216 1.77 -5.71 -12.50
C TYR A 216 1.89 -6.65 -11.29
N ILE A 217 3.07 -6.73 -10.67
CA ILE A 217 3.35 -7.55 -9.47
C ILE A 217 3.06 -6.77 -8.19
N SER A 218 3.31 -5.46 -8.16
CA SER A 218 2.83 -4.60 -7.08
C SER A 218 1.32 -4.77 -7.05
N ARG A 219 0.78 -5.15 -5.89
CA ARG A 219 -0.62 -5.57 -5.70
C ARG A 219 -1.65 -4.57 -6.26
N ARG A 220 -1.24 -3.37 -6.68
CA ARG A 220 -2.06 -2.29 -7.22
C ARG A 220 -1.51 -1.78 -8.54
N ARG A 221 -2.29 -1.91 -9.62
CA ARG A 221 -1.92 -1.39 -10.95
C ARG A 221 -2.02 0.14 -10.99
N PRO A 222 -1.12 0.85 -11.68
CA PRO A 222 -1.33 2.27 -11.98
C PRO A 222 -2.62 2.48 -12.77
N VAL A 223 -3.39 3.54 -12.46
CA VAL A 223 -4.61 3.89 -13.22
C VAL A 223 -4.36 4.12 -14.72
N SER A 224 -3.15 4.54 -15.10
CA SER A 224 -2.75 4.72 -16.50
C SER A 224 -2.81 3.41 -17.31
N THR A 225 -2.70 2.25 -16.66
CA THR A 225 -2.85 0.93 -17.33
C THR A 225 -4.28 0.67 -17.83
N PHE A 226 -5.25 1.44 -17.34
CA PHE A 226 -6.65 1.44 -17.79
C PHE A 226 -6.95 2.58 -18.77
N GLY A 227 -5.93 3.34 -19.19
CA GLY A 227 -6.05 4.45 -20.14
C GLY A 227 -6.30 5.82 -19.51
N VAL A 228 -6.19 5.95 -18.17
CA VAL A 228 -6.34 7.25 -17.50
C VAL A 228 -5.15 8.15 -17.85
N ILE A 229 -5.44 9.33 -18.39
CA ILE A 229 -4.45 10.34 -18.79
C ILE A 229 -4.12 11.25 -17.60
N GLY A 230 -5.12 11.75 -16.87
CA GLY A 230 -4.92 12.50 -15.64
C GLY A 230 -4.36 13.92 -15.80
N ASP A 231 -4.53 14.54 -16.97
CA ASP A 231 -4.03 15.89 -17.30
C ASP A 231 -5.00 17.04 -16.97
N GLY A 232 -6.20 16.72 -16.48
CA GLY A 232 -7.27 17.68 -16.17
C GLY A 232 -8.03 18.22 -17.38
N VAL A 233 -7.69 17.78 -18.59
CA VAL A 233 -8.29 18.24 -19.85
C VAL A 233 -9.00 17.10 -20.56
N ALA A 234 -8.33 15.96 -20.74
CA ALA A 234 -8.89 14.77 -21.33
C ALA A 234 -10.10 14.27 -20.53
N ASP A 235 -11.03 13.59 -21.21
CA ASP A 235 -12.12 12.92 -20.52
C ASP A 235 -11.69 11.51 -20.14
N ASP A 236 -11.38 11.32 -18.86
CA ASP A 236 -10.91 10.04 -18.31
C ASP A 236 -12.06 9.14 -17.83
N SER A 237 -13.32 9.52 -18.11
CA SER A 237 -14.51 8.88 -17.54
C SER A 237 -14.59 7.37 -17.77
N ASP A 238 -14.35 6.91 -19.01
CA ASP A 238 -14.37 5.48 -19.33
C ASP A 238 -13.19 4.75 -18.67
N ALA A 239 -12.00 5.34 -18.72
CA ALA A 239 -10.77 4.73 -18.20
C ALA A 239 -10.77 4.56 -16.68
N ILE A 240 -11.26 5.55 -15.93
CA ILE A 240 -11.38 5.44 -14.47
C ILE A 240 -12.50 4.49 -14.05
N GLU A 241 -13.57 4.42 -14.84
CA GLU A 241 -14.65 3.44 -14.63
C GLU A 241 -14.12 2.01 -14.85
N ASP A 242 -13.37 1.78 -15.93
CA ASP A 242 -12.72 0.49 -16.19
C ASP A 242 -11.76 0.10 -15.06
N ALA A 243 -10.97 1.04 -14.53
CA ALA A 243 -10.10 0.78 -13.38
C ALA A 243 -10.90 0.34 -12.15
N LEU A 244 -11.94 1.10 -11.78
CA LEU A 244 -12.82 0.83 -10.63
C LEU A 244 -13.59 -0.49 -10.76
N LEU A 245 -14.12 -0.77 -11.96
CA LEU A 245 -14.97 -1.93 -12.21
C LEU A 245 -14.19 -3.18 -12.63
N SER A 246 -12.87 -3.09 -12.85
CA SER A 246 -12.02 -4.25 -13.08
C SER A 246 -11.94 -5.20 -11.88
N GLY A 247 -12.21 -4.69 -10.66
CA GLY A 247 -11.99 -5.40 -9.39
C GLY A 247 -10.51 -5.65 -9.07
N VAL A 248 -9.58 -5.18 -9.92
CA VAL A 248 -8.15 -5.23 -9.68
C VAL A 248 -7.79 -4.05 -8.78
N PRO A 249 -7.03 -4.25 -7.68
CA PRO A 249 -6.58 -3.12 -6.90
C PRO A 249 -5.73 -2.17 -7.76
N PHE A 250 -5.87 -0.87 -7.55
CA PHE A 250 -5.15 0.13 -8.33
C PHE A 250 -4.66 1.29 -7.48
N LYS A 251 -3.68 2.03 -8.03
CA LYS A 251 -3.15 3.26 -7.46
C LYS A 251 -3.34 4.42 -8.44
N SER A 252 -3.92 5.52 -7.98
CA SER A 252 -3.97 6.75 -8.74
C SER A 252 -2.76 7.61 -8.36
N GLY A 253 -1.93 7.96 -9.34
CA GLY A 253 -0.79 8.86 -9.14
C GLY A 253 -1.25 10.32 -8.98
N PRO A 254 -0.32 11.26 -8.72
CA PRO A 254 -0.66 12.68 -8.71
C PRO A 254 -1.19 13.11 -10.09
N GLY A 255 -2.23 13.95 -10.12
CA GLY A 255 -2.85 14.39 -11.37
C GLY A 255 -4.32 14.75 -11.20
N ILE A 256 -4.94 15.23 -12.29
CA ILE A 256 -6.37 15.58 -12.33
C ILE A 256 -7.07 14.63 -13.30
N ILE A 257 -7.83 13.68 -12.76
CA ILE A 257 -8.71 12.81 -13.54
C ILE A 257 -10.00 13.57 -13.78
N ARG A 258 -10.17 14.10 -14.99
CA ARG A 258 -11.38 14.83 -15.34
C ARG A 258 -12.45 13.86 -15.83
N ILE A 259 -13.61 13.87 -15.19
CA ILE A 259 -14.79 13.08 -15.56
C ILE A 259 -15.89 13.99 -16.12
N THR A 260 -16.70 13.50 -17.04
CA THR A 260 -17.82 14.25 -17.65
C THR A 260 -19.19 13.65 -17.34
N ARG A 261 -19.22 12.50 -16.67
CA ARG A 261 -20.40 11.77 -16.25
C ARG A 261 -20.14 11.09 -14.90
N ARG A 262 -21.21 10.63 -14.25
CA ARG A 262 -21.11 9.78 -13.06
C ARG A 262 -20.34 8.50 -13.37
N ILE A 263 -19.36 8.16 -12.55
CA ILE A 263 -18.69 6.87 -12.56
C ILE A 263 -19.48 5.91 -11.68
N SER A 264 -20.06 4.86 -12.26
CA SER A 264 -20.95 3.99 -11.49
C SER A 264 -20.99 2.54 -11.94
N GLY A 265 -20.99 1.63 -10.98
CA GLY A 265 -21.12 0.20 -11.25
C GLY A 265 -20.86 -0.66 -10.02
N LEU A 266 -21.01 -1.97 -10.20
CA LEU A 266 -20.65 -2.97 -9.20
C LEU A 266 -19.15 -3.25 -9.29
N VAL A 267 -18.44 -3.06 -8.18
CA VAL A 267 -17.05 -3.53 -8.06
C VAL A 267 -17.08 -5.05 -7.85
N PRO A 268 -16.56 -5.87 -8.79
CA PRO A 268 -16.71 -7.33 -8.76
C PRO A 268 -15.80 -8.03 -7.73
N GLY A 269 -15.21 -7.27 -6.79
CA GLY A 269 -14.31 -7.75 -5.75
C GLY A 269 -14.07 -6.70 -4.67
N GLN A 270 -12.92 -6.80 -3.99
CA GLN A 270 -12.54 -5.81 -2.98
C GLN A 270 -12.21 -4.47 -3.65
N LEU A 271 -13.01 -3.43 -3.41
CA LEU A 271 -12.56 -2.04 -3.60
C LEU A 271 -11.26 -1.81 -2.82
N ASN A 272 -10.14 -1.68 -3.53
CA ASN A 272 -8.81 -1.49 -2.95
C ASN A 272 -8.06 -0.45 -3.78
N TRP A 273 -8.22 0.80 -3.37
CA TRP A 273 -7.71 1.97 -4.09
C TRP A 273 -6.75 2.76 -3.19
N VAL A 274 -5.59 3.07 -3.73
CA VAL A 274 -4.67 4.05 -3.13
C VAL A 274 -4.59 5.29 -4.01
N SER A 275 -4.73 6.47 -3.43
CA SER A 275 -4.52 7.75 -4.11
C SER A 275 -3.28 8.44 -3.57
N ASP A 276 -2.42 8.92 -4.46
CA ASP A 276 -1.23 9.71 -4.12
C ASP A 276 -1.44 11.17 -4.52
N GLY A 277 -2.50 11.79 -3.97
CA GLY A 277 -2.84 13.20 -4.24
C GLY A 277 -3.65 13.45 -5.51
N THR A 278 -4.31 12.42 -6.07
CA THR A 278 -5.19 12.56 -7.23
C THR A 278 -6.40 13.44 -6.95
N ILE A 279 -6.78 14.27 -7.93
CA ILE A 279 -8.04 15.00 -7.95
C ILE A 279 -8.95 14.38 -9.00
N ILE A 280 -10.12 13.89 -8.60
CA ILE A 280 -11.22 13.59 -9.52
C ILE A 280 -12.06 14.84 -9.65
N LEU A 281 -12.03 15.45 -10.83
CA LEU A 281 -12.72 16.69 -11.15
C LEU A 281 -13.93 16.40 -12.03
N ASN A 282 -15.12 16.80 -11.58
CA ASN A 282 -16.27 16.82 -12.47
C ASN A 282 -16.18 17.98 -13.46
N GLY A 283 -15.75 17.68 -14.69
CA GLY A 283 -15.66 18.58 -15.83
C GLY A 283 -16.86 18.47 -16.79
N SER A 284 -18.00 17.95 -16.34
CA SER A 284 -19.24 17.90 -17.13
C SER A 284 -19.71 19.31 -17.54
N THR A 285 -20.61 19.40 -18.53
CA THR A 285 -21.24 20.67 -18.95
C THR A 285 -22.58 20.93 -18.24
N SER A 286 -23.08 19.94 -17.50
CA SER A 286 -24.34 19.99 -16.75
C SER A 286 -24.21 19.21 -15.44
N GLU A 287 -25.15 19.43 -14.50
CA GLU A 287 -25.14 18.74 -13.21
C GLU A 287 -25.25 17.21 -13.36
N THR A 288 -24.44 16.47 -12.59
CA THR A 288 -24.44 15.01 -12.51
C THR A 288 -24.97 14.53 -11.14
N PRO A 289 -25.56 13.33 -11.06
CA PRO A 289 -26.08 12.81 -9.78
C PRO A 289 -25.00 12.47 -8.74
N ALA A 290 -23.78 12.16 -9.18
CA ALA A 290 -22.62 11.90 -8.34
C ALA A 290 -21.33 11.96 -9.19
N CYS A 291 -20.17 12.22 -8.58
CA CYS A 291 -18.88 11.96 -9.22
C CYS A 291 -18.64 10.45 -9.25
N ILE A 292 -18.69 9.80 -8.07
CA ILE A 292 -18.44 8.36 -7.90
C ILE A 292 -19.63 7.71 -7.19
N ASP A 293 -20.14 6.61 -7.73
CA ASP A 293 -21.30 5.89 -7.20
C ASP A 293 -21.12 4.37 -7.37
N LEU A 294 -20.49 3.75 -6.37
CA LEU A 294 -20.05 2.36 -6.44
C LEU A 294 -20.94 1.45 -5.59
N GLU A 295 -21.33 0.33 -6.19
CA GLU A 295 -21.85 -0.82 -5.46
C GLU A 295 -20.69 -1.74 -5.08
N VAL A 296 -20.69 -2.23 -3.84
CA VAL A 296 -19.65 -3.12 -3.31
C VAL A 296 -20.25 -4.42 -2.80
N LEU A 297 -19.50 -5.51 -2.98
CA LEU A 297 -19.95 -6.85 -2.60
C LEU A 297 -19.77 -7.10 -1.09
N PRO A 298 -20.68 -7.87 -0.45
CA PRO A 298 -20.52 -8.27 0.94
C PRO A 298 -19.34 -9.25 1.10
N GLY A 299 -18.87 -9.43 2.34
CA GLY A 299 -17.79 -10.37 2.67
C GLY A 299 -16.38 -9.88 2.34
N PHE A 300 -16.24 -8.70 1.73
CA PHE A 300 -14.95 -8.05 1.46
C PHE A 300 -14.62 -6.95 2.46
N ASN A 301 -13.32 -6.64 2.55
CA ASN A 301 -12.79 -5.55 3.33
C ASN A 301 -12.41 -4.36 2.43
N HIS A 302 -13.36 -3.46 2.16
CA HIS A 302 -13.12 -2.35 1.24
C HIS A 302 -12.18 -1.32 1.83
N ARG A 303 -11.27 -0.82 0.99
CA ARG A 303 -10.20 0.07 1.40
C ARG A 303 -9.93 1.17 0.37
N ILE A 304 -9.97 2.42 0.84
CA ILE A 304 -9.46 3.59 0.14
C ILE A 304 -8.37 4.20 1.03
N GLU A 305 -7.19 4.45 0.49
CA GLU A 305 -6.08 5.04 1.24
C GLU A 305 -5.42 6.17 0.48
N GLY A 306 -4.70 7.00 1.22
CA GLY A 306 -3.97 8.13 0.67
C GLY A 306 -4.90 9.25 0.25
N VAL A 307 -4.32 10.39 -0.11
CA VAL A 307 -5.09 11.62 -0.34
C VAL A 307 -5.85 11.50 -1.64
N LEU A 308 -7.16 11.22 -1.55
CA LEU A 308 -8.09 11.22 -2.69
C LEU A 308 -8.95 12.47 -2.61
N GLN A 309 -8.79 13.37 -3.58
CA GLN A 309 -9.64 14.55 -3.69
C GLN A 309 -10.73 14.33 -4.74
N ILE A 310 -11.96 14.71 -4.42
CA ILE A 310 -13.11 14.71 -5.32
C ILE A 310 -13.68 16.12 -5.34
N ASP A 311 -13.58 16.78 -6.47
CA ASP A 311 -14.13 18.10 -6.71
C ASP A 311 -15.38 17.96 -7.59
N GLY A 312 -16.55 18.16 -6.98
CA GLY A 312 -17.81 18.14 -7.72
C GLY A 312 -18.00 19.34 -8.64
N ASN A 313 -17.13 20.36 -8.54
CA ASN A 313 -17.15 21.60 -9.33
C ASN A 313 -18.50 22.34 -9.29
N LEU A 314 -19.27 22.14 -8.22
CA LEU A 314 -20.68 22.55 -8.08
C LEU A 314 -21.59 22.03 -9.22
N LEU A 315 -21.13 20.98 -9.91
CA LEU A 315 -21.81 20.28 -10.98
C LEU A 315 -22.14 18.84 -10.58
N SER A 316 -21.98 18.46 -9.32
CA SER A 316 -22.39 17.15 -8.84
C SER A 316 -23.19 17.22 -7.55
N SER A 317 -24.27 16.43 -7.49
CA SER A 317 -25.10 16.32 -6.30
C SER A 317 -24.47 15.46 -5.20
N VAL A 318 -23.53 14.58 -5.54
CA VAL A 318 -22.83 13.72 -4.58
C VAL A 318 -21.35 13.64 -4.93
N GLY A 319 -20.46 13.71 -3.95
CA GLY A 319 -19.03 13.47 -4.20
C GLY A 319 -18.77 11.99 -4.45
N ILE A 320 -18.88 11.18 -3.40
CA ILE A 320 -18.69 9.73 -3.47
C ILE A 320 -19.78 8.98 -2.71
N ARG A 321 -20.32 7.94 -3.33
CA ARG A 321 -21.22 6.98 -2.71
C ARG A 321 -20.65 5.57 -2.80
N ILE A 322 -20.63 4.88 -1.66
CA ILE A 322 -20.26 3.46 -1.54
C ILE A 322 -21.46 2.71 -0.96
N TRP A 323 -21.98 1.74 -1.70
CA TRP A 323 -23.23 1.07 -1.36
C TRP A 323 -23.07 -0.45 -1.32
N ASN A 324 -23.26 -1.07 -0.16
CA ASN A 324 -23.52 -2.51 -0.06
C ASN A 324 -25.03 -2.80 -0.12
N LYS A 325 -25.52 -3.39 -1.22
CA LYS A 325 -26.95 -3.73 -1.37
C LYS A 325 -27.35 -5.07 -0.73
N SER A 326 -26.40 -5.93 -0.41
CA SER A 326 -26.66 -7.33 -0.07
C SER A 326 -26.64 -7.60 1.43
N ALA A 327 -27.42 -6.85 2.22
CA ALA A 327 -27.40 -6.99 3.69
C ALA A 327 -28.34 -8.09 4.23
N ILE A 328 -28.28 -9.32 3.71
CA ILE A 328 -29.18 -10.41 4.16
C ILE A 328 -28.51 -11.23 5.27
N GLY A 329 -28.94 -11.02 6.53
CA GLY A 329 -28.65 -11.88 7.68
C GLY A 329 -27.28 -11.66 8.32
N PHE A 330 -27.16 -10.68 9.23
CA PHE A 330 -25.90 -10.38 9.93
C PHE A 330 -25.24 -11.62 10.57
N PRO A 331 -23.91 -11.84 10.42
CA PRO A 331 -22.96 -11.00 9.69
C PRO A 331 -22.85 -11.34 8.19
N LEU A 332 -23.56 -12.36 7.70
CA LEU A 332 -23.62 -12.66 6.26
C LEU A 332 -24.24 -11.47 5.52
N GLY A 333 -23.69 -11.13 4.36
CA GLY A 333 -24.15 -9.96 3.61
C GLY A 333 -23.58 -8.61 4.08
N TYR A 334 -22.72 -8.57 5.10
CA TYR A 334 -22.07 -7.33 5.55
C TYR A 334 -20.65 -7.23 4.98
N ALA A 335 -20.19 -5.99 4.76
CA ALA A 335 -18.82 -5.68 4.37
C ALA A 335 -18.14 -4.81 5.45
N THR A 336 -16.83 -4.58 5.33
CA THR A 336 -16.16 -3.48 6.05
C THR A 336 -15.74 -2.39 5.06
N LEU A 337 -15.67 -1.15 5.52
CA LEU A 337 -15.12 -0.03 4.78
C LEU A 337 -14.13 0.74 5.65
N TYR A 338 -12.89 0.85 5.18
CA TYR A 338 -11.89 1.79 5.68
C TYR A 338 -11.56 2.79 4.58
N ALA A 339 -11.74 4.08 4.84
CA ALA A 339 -11.33 5.14 3.92
C ALA A 339 -10.53 6.20 4.67
N ALA A 340 -9.27 6.38 4.30
CA ALA A 340 -8.40 7.40 4.88
C ALA A 340 -8.20 8.55 3.90
N ASP A 341 -8.20 9.78 4.42
CA ASP A 341 -7.80 10.99 3.72
C ASP A 341 -8.62 11.27 2.44
N VAL A 342 -9.89 10.83 2.43
CA VAL A 342 -10.86 11.16 1.38
C VAL A 342 -11.36 12.58 1.58
N GLN A 343 -11.17 13.42 0.57
CA GLN A 343 -11.51 14.83 0.58
C GLN A 343 -12.54 15.12 -0.50
N VAL A 344 -13.70 15.65 -0.13
CA VAL A 344 -14.77 15.99 -1.07
C VAL A 344 -15.06 17.48 -0.97
N LYS A 345 -15.13 18.17 -2.10
CA LYS A 345 -15.47 19.59 -2.13
C LYS A 345 -16.37 19.98 -3.28
N ASN A 346 -17.00 21.15 -3.13
CA ASN A 346 -17.79 21.81 -4.17
C ASN A 346 -18.92 20.91 -4.68
N ILE A 347 -19.72 20.39 -3.75
CA ILE A 347 -20.91 19.61 -4.09
C ILE A 347 -22.09 20.56 -4.14
N ARG A 348 -22.91 20.45 -5.17
CA ARG A 348 -24.12 21.26 -5.32
C ARG A 348 -25.25 20.40 -5.83
N ARG A 349 -26.34 20.40 -5.08
CA ARG A 349 -27.58 19.78 -5.52
C ARG A 349 -28.52 20.85 -6.07
N GLY A 350 -28.52 21.04 -7.39
CA GLY A 350 -29.55 21.76 -8.13
C GLY A 350 -30.60 20.83 -8.76
N PHE A 351 -30.26 19.56 -8.95
CA PHE A 351 -31.07 18.55 -9.60
C PHE A 351 -32.16 17.98 -8.68
N VAL A 352 -33.43 18.39 -8.87
CA VAL A 352 -34.57 17.96 -8.04
C VAL A 352 -34.90 16.46 -8.10
N THR A 353 -34.46 15.74 -9.13
CA THR A 353 -34.66 14.29 -9.26
C THR A 353 -33.53 13.47 -8.63
N SER A 354 -32.44 14.09 -8.16
CA SER A 354 -31.46 13.39 -7.29
C SER A 354 -31.99 13.35 -5.86
N ALA A 355 -32.07 12.16 -5.28
CA ALA A 355 -32.53 11.99 -3.89
C ALA A 355 -31.49 12.43 -2.84
N ASN A 356 -30.25 12.72 -3.23
CA ASN A 356 -29.14 13.01 -2.30
C ASN A 356 -28.34 14.25 -2.73
N GLY A 357 -27.85 15.00 -1.74
CA GLY A 357 -27.09 16.25 -1.89
C GLY A 357 -25.88 16.28 -0.97
N ASP A 358 -25.11 15.20 -0.93
CA ASP A 358 -24.17 14.93 0.15
C ASP A 358 -22.72 14.79 -0.33
N GLY A 359 -21.74 15.18 0.49
CA GLY A 359 -20.32 14.98 0.17
C GLY A 359 -19.95 13.51 0.05
N ILE A 360 -19.97 12.81 1.18
CA ILE A 360 -19.65 11.38 1.28
C ILE A 360 -20.90 10.61 1.71
N ILE A 361 -21.23 9.54 0.98
CA ILE A 361 -22.32 8.62 1.33
C ILE A 361 -21.78 7.19 1.51
N VAL A 362 -22.11 6.58 2.64
CA VAL A 362 -21.96 5.13 2.84
C VAL A 362 -23.33 4.53 3.13
N ARG A 363 -23.74 3.55 2.33
CA ARG A 363 -25.11 3.00 2.38
C ARG A 363 -25.15 1.48 2.48
N GLY A 364 -25.98 0.95 3.38
CA GLY A 364 -26.28 -0.47 3.49
C GLY A 364 -25.63 -1.17 4.68
N GLY A 365 -25.48 -2.50 4.60
CA GLY A 365 -24.99 -3.33 5.70
C GLY A 365 -23.46 -3.31 5.81
N PHE A 366 -22.92 -2.69 6.85
CA PHE A 366 -21.48 -2.69 7.13
C PHE A 366 -21.22 -3.10 8.57
N THR A 367 -20.31 -4.05 8.81
CA THR A 367 -19.88 -4.38 10.18
C THR A 367 -19.10 -3.23 10.78
N SER A 368 -18.29 -2.55 9.96
CA SER A 368 -17.64 -1.29 10.32
C SER A 368 -17.51 -0.36 9.12
N VAL A 369 -17.68 0.94 9.39
CA VAL A 369 -17.36 2.05 8.51
C VAL A 369 -16.40 2.95 9.26
N ILE A 370 -15.16 3.04 8.80
CA ILE A 370 -14.12 3.88 9.39
C ILE A 370 -13.72 4.91 8.34
N LEU A 371 -14.00 6.19 8.61
CA LEU A 371 -13.49 7.30 7.83
C LEU A 371 -12.42 8.01 8.67
N ASP A 372 -11.18 7.94 8.22
CA ASP A 372 -10.02 8.46 8.94
C ASP A 372 -9.52 9.75 8.26
N ARG A 373 -9.54 10.88 8.99
CA ARG A 373 -9.30 12.25 8.48
C ARG A 373 -10.12 12.60 7.23
N PRO A 374 -11.45 12.37 7.18
CA PRO A 374 -12.25 12.79 6.05
C PRO A 374 -12.35 14.32 6.01
N VAL A 375 -12.27 14.91 4.82
CA VAL A 375 -12.50 16.34 4.62
C VAL A 375 -13.72 16.51 3.73
N VAL A 376 -14.70 17.29 4.17
CA VAL A 376 -15.85 17.66 3.32
C VAL A 376 -16.07 19.16 3.40
N SER A 377 -16.01 19.85 2.28
CA SER A 377 -16.21 21.30 2.25
C SER A 377 -17.13 21.79 1.14
N ASN A 378 -17.83 22.89 1.40
CA ASN A 378 -18.63 23.60 0.40
C ASN A 378 -19.68 22.69 -0.25
N VAL A 379 -20.58 22.13 0.57
CA VAL A 379 -21.75 21.37 0.11
C VAL A 379 -22.98 22.27 0.13
N ARG A 380 -23.64 22.40 -1.01
CA ARG A 380 -24.72 23.37 -1.23
C ARG A 380 -26.01 22.71 -1.69
N LEU A 381 -27.12 23.16 -1.11
CA LEU A 381 -28.45 22.94 -1.64
C LEU A 381 -28.88 24.15 -2.45
N ALA A 382 -29.20 23.98 -3.73
CA ALA A 382 -29.70 25.07 -4.56
C ALA A 382 -31.06 25.58 -4.04
N ALA A 383 -31.35 26.86 -4.31
CA ALA A 383 -32.63 27.46 -3.95
C ALA A 383 -33.81 26.66 -4.56
N GLY A 384 -34.82 26.34 -3.74
CA GLY A 384 -35.99 25.56 -4.15
C GLY A 384 -35.75 24.05 -4.39
N ALA A 385 -34.52 23.56 -4.23
CA ALA A 385 -34.23 22.14 -4.45
C ALA A 385 -34.59 21.26 -3.24
N GLY A 386 -34.70 21.83 -2.04
CA GLY A 386 -34.98 21.09 -0.81
C GLY A 386 -36.37 20.46 -0.77
N ILE A 387 -36.48 19.31 -0.11
CA ILE A 387 -37.76 18.68 0.22
C ILE A 387 -37.81 18.55 1.74
N LEU A 388 -38.72 19.30 2.36
CA LEU A 388 -38.86 19.33 3.83
C LEU A 388 -38.95 17.90 4.40
N GLY A 389 -38.06 17.60 5.35
CA GLY A 389 -38.01 16.33 6.08
C GLY A 389 -37.53 15.12 5.27
N SER A 390 -37.07 15.32 4.03
CA SER A 390 -36.67 14.23 3.14
C SER A 390 -35.34 14.49 2.44
N VAL A 391 -35.11 15.71 1.94
CA VAL A 391 -33.94 16.02 1.11
C VAL A 391 -33.34 17.37 1.48
N GLY A 392 -32.06 17.35 1.85
CA GLY A 392 -31.23 18.51 2.16
C GLY A 392 -29.82 18.39 1.58
N ALA A 393 -28.85 19.06 2.20
CA ALA A 393 -27.44 19.00 1.84
C ALA A 393 -26.59 18.59 3.05
N CYS A 394 -25.72 17.58 2.92
CA CYS A 394 -24.95 17.10 4.08
C CYS A 394 -23.48 16.84 3.77
N GLY A 395 -22.62 16.97 4.78
CA GLY A 395 -21.22 16.65 4.63
C GLY A 395 -21.01 15.14 4.45
N ILE A 396 -21.30 14.37 5.50
CA ILE A 396 -21.17 12.91 5.53
C ILE A 396 -22.49 12.25 5.92
N THR A 397 -23.01 11.35 5.09
CA THR A 397 -24.21 10.56 5.39
C THR A 397 -23.86 9.07 5.44
N VAL A 398 -24.15 8.40 6.56
CA VAL A 398 -24.00 6.95 6.72
C VAL A 398 -25.33 6.34 7.14
N PHE A 399 -25.90 5.43 6.34
CA PHE A 399 -27.26 4.93 6.61
C PHE A 399 -27.54 3.54 6.03
N GLY A 400 -28.57 2.89 6.57
CA GLY A 400 -28.98 1.57 6.13
C GLY A 400 -29.86 1.51 4.88
N ILE A 401 -30.23 0.28 4.55
CA ILE A 401 -31.30 -0.13 3.65
C ILE A 401 -32.31 -0.98 4.44
N ASN A 402 -33.43 -1.36 3.81
CA ASN A 402 -34.49 -2.12 4.49
C ASN A 402 -34.02 -3.45 5.10
N THR A 403 -32.94 -4.04 4.57
CA THR A 403 -32.43 -5.35 5.00
C THR A 403 -31.20 -5.27 5.90
N GLY A 404 -30.53 -4.11 6.02
CA GLY A 404 -29.39 -3.96 6.93
C GLY A 404 -28.78 -2.57 6.96
N PHE A 405 -27.94 -2.32 7.95
CA PHE A 405 -27.46 -0.99 8.32
C PHE A 405 -26.02 -1.07 8.87
N PRO A 406 -25.30 0.06 8.99
CA PRO A 406 -23.96 0.07 9.58
C PRO A 406 -23.99 -0.19 11.10
N ILE A 407 -23.20 -1.16 11.56
CA ILE A 407 -23.14 -1.57 12.98
C ILE A 407 -22.24 -0.61 13.77
N VAL A 408 -21.01 -0.40 13.29
CA VAL A 408 -20.04 0.53 13.90
C VAL A 408 -19.64 1.56 12.86
N THR A 409 -19.80 2.84 13.18
CA THR A 409 -19.31 3.95 12.36
C THR A 409 -18.35 4.80 13.18
N ILE A 410 -17.14 5.02 12.67
CA ILE A 410 -16.09 5.80 13.31
C ILE A 410 -15.63 6.89 12.35
N LEU A 411 -15.69 8.14 12.80
CA LEU A 411 -15.07 9.28 12.14
C LEU A 411 -13.89 9.74 13.01
N ASN A 412 -12.67 9.55 12.53
CA ASN A 412 -11.48 10.07 13.18
C ASN A 412 -11.09 11.39 12.52
N ASP A 413 -10.93 12.42 13.32
CA ASP A 413 -10.53 13.77 12.92
C ASP A 413 -11.26 14.33 11.67
N PRO A 414 -12.60 14.28 11.62
CA PRO A 414 -13.34 14.82 10.48
C PRO A 414 -13.17 16.34 10.38
N GLN A 415 -12.96 16.85 9.16
CA GLN A 415 -12.94 18.29 8.87
C GLN A 415 -14.12 18.62 7.96
N ILE A 416 -15.18 19.18 8.53
CA ILE A 416 -16.42 19.50 7.80
C ILE A 416 -16.65 21.00 7.82
N ASP A 417 -16.73 21.62 6.65
CA ASP A 417 -16.84 23.08 6.52
C ASP A 417 -17.91 23.48 5.49
N THR A 418 -18.72 24.47 5.82
CA THR A 418 -19.61 25.15 4.88
C THR A 418 -20.62 24.17 4.25
N ILE A 419 -21.62 23.80 5.06
CA ILE A 419 -22.77 23.00 4.63
C ILE A 419 -24.01 23.89 4.69
N LEU A 420 -24.54 24.31 3.55
CA LEU A 420 -25.53 25.39 3.50
C LEU A 420 -26.58 25.24 2.41
N SER A 421 -27.61 26.08 2.47
CA SER A 421 -28.54 26.29 1.37
C SER A 421 -28.27 27.65 0.73
N GLU A 422 -28.41 27.72 -0.59
CA GLU A 422 -28.41 28.99 -1.32
C GLU A 422 -29.70 29.80 -1.08
N ASP A 423 -30.77 29.15 -0.62
CA ASP A 423 -31.94 29.82 -0.07
C ASP A 423 -31.77 29.98 1.45
N PRO A 424 -31.47 31.19 1.95
CA PRO A 424 -31.24 31.40 3.37
C PRO A 424 -32.52 31.26 4.21
N ALA A 425 -33.70 31.16 3.63
CA ALA A 425 -34.94 30.84 4.36
C ALA A 425 -35.10 29.33 4.59
N TYR A 426 -34.38 28.49 3.85
CA TYR A 426 -34.42 27.04 3.99
C TYR A 426 -33.51 26.58 5.13
N ASN A 427 -34.11 26.04 6.18
CA ASN A 427 -33.44 25.69 7.44
C ASN A 427 -33.50 24.20 7.80
N ALA A 428 -33.85 23.36 6.82
CA ALA A 428 -34.01 21.92 7.01
C ALA A 428 -32.83 21.15 6.41
N ASP A 429 -32.19 20.31 7.21
CA ASP A 429 -31.25 19.28 6.76
C ASP A 429 -30.01 19.80 5.98
N GLN A 430 -29.35 20.84 6.51
CA GLN A 430 -27.97 21.27 6.14
C GLN A 430 -26.93 20.68 7.12
N ASP A 431 -27.01 19.38 7.39
CA ASP A 431 -26.27 18.76 8.50
C ASP A 431 -24.80 18.45 8.15
N GLY A 432 -23.87 18.65 9.07
CA GLY A 432 -22.46 18.31 8.92
C GLY A 432 -22.28 16.80 8.68
N CYS A 433 -22.78 15.98 9.61
CA CYS A 433 -22.92 14.55 9.39
C CYS A 433 -24.25 13.98 9.90
N ARG A 434 -24.77 12.97 9.19
CA ARG A 434 -25.97 12.23 9.57
C ARG A 434 -25.71 10.73 9.55
N ILE A 435 -25.82 10.09 10.70
CA ILE A 435 -25.54 8.66 10.86
C ILE A 435 -26.81 7.97 11.34
N PHE A 436 -27.30 7.02 10.57
CA PHE A 436 -28.58 6.36 10.80
C PHE A 436 -28.39 4.87 11.05
N GLY A 437 -28.88 4.40 12.20
CA GLY A 437 -29.08 2.98 12.50
C GLY A 437 -30.38 2.45 11.89
N PRO A 438 -30.95 1.35 12.42
CA PRO A 438 -32.24 0.84 11.96
C PRO A 438 -33.37 1.84 12.22
N TRP A 439 -34.37 1.87 11.34
CA TRP A 439 -35.52 2.77 11.43
C TRP A 439 -36.28 2.62 12.75
N ASP A 440 -36.89 3.72 13.20
CA ASP A 440 -37.72 3.79 14.42
C ASP A 440 -39.11 3.18 14.23
N THR A 441 -39.18 1.93 13.75
CA THR A 441 -40.44 1.22 13.49
C THR A 441 -40.45 -0.14 14.21
N ALA A 442 -41.42 -0.30 15.12
CA ALA A 442 -41.96 -1.57 15.64
C ALA A 442 -40.96 -2.72 15.94
N GLY A 443 -40.17 -2.58 17.00
CA GLY A 443 -39.73 -3.74 17.80
C GLY A 443 -38.50 -4.54 17.34
N ALA A 444 -37.83 -4.15 16.25
CA ALA A 444 -36.56 -4.77 15.83
C ALA A 444 -35.47 -3.70 15.70
N LYS A 445 -34.79 -3.39 16.80
CA LYS A 445 -33.57 -2.57 16.77
C LYS A 445 -32.38 -3.35 17.31
N THR A 446 -31.27 -3.15 16.64
CA THR A 446 -30.00 -3.86 16.77
C THR A 446 -28.91 -2.84 17.10
N ASN A 447 -27.93 -3.24 17.92
CA ASN A 447 -26.89 -2.37 18.46
C ASN A 447 -26.10 -1.66 17.36
N SER A 448 -26.25 -0.34 17.26
CA SER A 448 -25.48 0.52 16.37
C SER A 448 -24.70 1.56 17.17
N VAL A 449 -23.42 1.71 16.86
CA VAL A 449 -22.49 2.58 17.56
C VAL A 449 -21.92 3.58 16.57
N PHE A 450 -21.95 4.84 16.96
CA PHE A 450 -21.36 5.95 16.22
C PHE A 450 -20.35 6.68 17.09
N ILE A 451 -19.15 6.87 16.59
CA ILE A 451 -18.03 7.50 17.30
C ILE A 451 -17.42 8.61 16.44
N ILE A 452 -17.23 9.79 17.02
CA ILE A 452 -16.37 10.86 16.49
C ILE A 452 -15.22 11.07 17.47
N ASN A 453 -13.99 11.00 16.97
CA ASN A 453 -12.77 11.30 17.73
C ASN A 453 -12.07 12.53 17.11
N GLY A 454 -12.02 13.66 17.80
CA GLY A 454 -11.37 14.87 17.32
C GLY A 454 -12.19 15.60 16.25
N GLY A 455 -11.49 16.30 15.35
CA GLY A 455 -12.10 16.96 14.21
C GLY A 455 -12.70 18.34 14.47
N SER A 456 -13.16 18.95 13.39
CA SER A 456 -13.88 20.23 13.42
C SER A 456 -15.10 20.24 12.50
N PHE A 457 -16.14 20.92 12.95
CA PHE A 457 -17.34 21.23 12.20
C PHE A 457 -17.48 22.75 12.17
N ARG A 458 -17.54 23.31 10.96
CA ARG A 458 -17.60 24.74 10.73
C ARG A 458 -18.73 25.08 9.79
N ASP A 459 -19.52 26.10 10.15
CA ASP A 459 -20.56 26.68 9.29
C ASP A 459 -21.52 25.62 8.70
N CYS A 460 -21.91 24.64 9.51
CA CYS A 460 -22.97 23.69 9.19
C CYS A 460 -24.32 24.34 9.51
N TRP A 461 -25.10 24.78 8.53
CA TRP A 461 -26.32 25.54 8.79
C TRP A 461 -27.41 24.73 9.51
N GLY A 462 -27.41 23.41 9.35
CA GLY A 462 -28.22 22.47 10.11
C GLY A 462 -27.55 22.08 11.43
N ARG A 463 -27.61 20.80 11.77
CA ARG A 463 -26.88 20.21 12.90
C ARG A 463 -25.46 19.91 12.45
N SER A 464 -24.46 20.14 13.27
CA SER A 464 -23.13 19.61 12.95
C SER A 464 -23.13 18.08 13.00
N VAL A 465 -23.81 17.50 14.00
CA VAL A 465 -23.92 16.05 14.14
C VAL A 465 -25.36 15.62 14.39
N LYS A 466 -25.87 14.71 13.55
CA LYS A 466 -27.13 13.99 13.78
C LYS A 466 -26.86 12.50 13.86
N SER A 467 -27.22 11.90 14.98
CA SER A 467 -27.11 10.46 15.19
C SER A 467 -28.48 9.85 15.46
N GLN A 468 -28.85 8.85 14.67
CA GLN A 468 -29.89 7.88 14.99
C GLN A 468 -29.32 6.49 15.27
N ALA A 469 -28.11 6.44 15.83
CA ALA A 469 -27.52 5.22 16.37
C ALA A 469 -28.03 4.96 17.80
N GLU A 470 -27.91 3.73 18.28
CA GLU A 470 -28.21 3.40 19.67
C GLU A 470 -27.22 4.06 20.63
N THR A 471 -25.95 4.18 20.24
CA THR A 471 -24.93 4.88 21.02
C THR A 471 -24.21 5.88 20.14
N CYS A 472 -24.22 7.14 20.55
CA CYS A 472 -23.43 8.22 19.96
C CYS A 472 -22.32 8.62 20.95
N VAL A 473 -21.07 8.63 20.49
CA VAL A 473 -19.90 9.07 21.26
C VAL A 473 -19.19 10.17 20.47
N ILE A 474 -18.93 11.29 21.12
CA ILE A 474 -18.19 12.41 20.52
C ILE A 474 -17.15 12.87 21.52
N LYS A 475 -15.89 12.87 21.13
CA LYS A 475 -14.78 13.25 22.00
C LYS A 475 -13.84 14.23 21.32
N GLY A 476 -13.50 15.35 21.96
CA GLY A 476 -12.42 16.23 21.50
C GLY A 476 -12.75 17.03 20.25
N THR A 477 -14.03 17.25 19.94
CA THR A 477 -14.48 17.85 18.68
C THR A 477 -14.76 19.34 18.84
N ASN A 478 -14.36 20.13 17.83
CA ASN A 478 -14.60 21.57 17.78
C ASN A 478 -15.78 21.91 16.87
N PHE A 479 -16.65 22.80 17.34
CA PHE A 479 -17.82 23.29 16.60
C PHE A 479 -17.73 24.81 16.48
N SER A 480 -17.89 25.33 15.28
CA SER A 480 -17.86 26.77 15.04
C SER A 480 -18.91 27.22 14.04
N SER A 481 -19.56 28.35 14.31
CA SER A 481 -20.55 28.93 13.42
C SER A 481 -20.37 30.43 13.33
N PHE A 482 -20.17 30.90 12.10
CA PHE A 482 -20.00 32.31 11.72
C PHE A 482 -21.13 32.77 10.78
N SER A 483 -21.91 31.84 10.25
CA SER A 483 -23.13 32.09 9.47
C SER A 483 -24.20 31.01 9.73
N GLY A 484 -25.46 31.34 9.46
CA GLY A 484 -26.58 30.40 9.55
C GLY A 484 -27.79 30.85 8.74
N PRO A 485 -28.85 30.02 8.67
CA PRO A 485 -30.08 30.35 7.97
C PRO A 485 -30.80 31.53 8.63
N THR A 486 -31.65 32.23 7.89
CA THR A 486 -32.37 33.44 8.36
C THR A 486 -33.33 33.19 9.52
N SER A 487 -33.80 31.96 9.70
CA SER A 487 -34.60 31.58 10.87
C SER A 487 -34.39 30.12 11.23
N GLY A 488 -34.30 29.85 12.54
CA GLY A 488 -34.28 28.50 13.11
C GLY A 488 -33.01 27.69 12.80
N ARG A 489 -32.35 27.20 13.86
CA ARG A 489 -31.36 26.12 13.75
C ARG A 489 -31.74 25.01 14.74
N ASN A 490 -31.55 23.78 14.32
CA ASN A 490 -31.74 22.62 15.19
C ASN A 490 -30.60 22.57 16.24
N SER A 491 -30.51 21.48 17.01
CA SER A 491 -29.42 21.25 17.94
C SER A 491 -28.06 21.19 17.22
N GLU A 492 -26.97 21.64 17.83
CA GLU A 492 -25.63 21.49 17.23
C GLU A 492 -25.24 20.02 17.11
N ILE A 493 -25.53 19.25 18.18
CA ILE A 493 -25.41 17.80 18.27
C ILE A 493 -26.79 17.23 18.65
N ASP A 494 -27.33 16.36 17.81
CA ASP A 494 -28.62 15.71 18.01
C ASP A 494 -28.46 14.19 18.10
N CYS A 495 -28.53 13.67 19.34
CA CYS A 495 -28.58 12.24 19.61
C CYS A 495 -30.05 11.79 19.58
N GLN A 496 -30.56 11.58 18.37
CA GLN A 496 -31.94 11.28 18.08
C GLN A 496 -32.15 9.77 17.93
N VAL A 497 -32.60 9.07 18.98
CA VAL A 497 -33.01 7.63 19.05
C VAL A 497 -32.25 6.90 20.15
N GLY A 498 -30.96 7.17 20.36
CA GLY A 498 -30.12 6.44 21.30
C GLY A 498 -29.31 7.32 22.25
N GLY A 499 -28.52 6.64 23.09
CA GLY A 499 -27.52 7.14 24.03
C GLY A 499 -26.60 8.21 23.46
N GLY A 500 -26.14 9.13 24.30
CA GLY A 500 -25.12 10.10 23.90
C GLY A 500 -24.08 10.29 25.00
N MET A 501 -22.82 10.12 24.65
CA MET A 501 -21.66 10.41 25.50
C MET A 501 -20.78 11.42 24.79
N ILE A 502 -20.92 12.69 25.17
CA ILE A 502 -20.19 13.81 24.59
C ILE A 502 -19.17 14.30 25.61
N SER A 503 -17.93 14.45 25.20
CA SER A 503 -16.86 14.95 26.08
C SER A 503 -15.82 15.79 25.38
N ASP A 504 -15.20 16.68 26.14
CA ASP A 504 -14.08 17.52 25.73
C ASP A 504 -14.38 18.31 24.44
N ILE A 505 -15.57 18.90 24.33
CA ILE A 505 -15.97 19.67 23.15
C ILE A 505 -15.80 21.18 23.35
N THR A 506 -15.50 21.89 22.26
CA THR A 506 -15.47 23.35 22.22
C THR A 506 -16.48 23.85 21.20
N VAL A 507 -17.27 24.85 21.57
CA VAL A 507 -18.28 25.46 20.71
C VAL A 507 -18.10 26.97 20.66
N TYR A 508 -17.97 27.51 19.45
CA TYR A 508 -17.80 28.94 19.21
C TYR A 508 -18.85 29.49 18.25
N LEU A 509 -19.72 30.38 18.76
CA LEU A 509 -20.88 30.93 18.04
C LEU A 509 -20.79 32.46 18.00
N SER A 510 -20.27 33.03 16.91
CA SER A 510 -19.99 34.48 16.85
C SER A 510 -20.69 35.26 15.74
N GLY A 511 -21.38 34.59 14.82
CA GLY A 511 -22.01 35.21 13.64
C GLY A 511 -23.52 35.41 13.73
N ALA A 512 -24.10 36.08 12.74
CA ALA A 512 -25.54 36.28 12.65
C ALA A 512 -26.29 34.96 12.42
N ASN A 513 -27.41 34.77 13.11
CA ASN A 513 -28.27 33.57 13.03
C ASN A 513 -27.53 32.23 13.27
N THR A 514 -26.45 32.26 14.07
CA THR A 514 -25.60 31.09 14.32
C THR A 514 -26.05 30.26 15.52
N THR A 515 -26.98 30.73 16.35
CA THR A 515 -27.34 30.04 17.59
C THR A 515 -28.27 28.85 17.32
N PRO A 516 -27.87 27.61 17.66
CA PRO A 516 -28.75 26.45 17.63
C PRO A 516 -29.80 26.52 18.75
N ASN A 517 -30.85 25.70 18.66
CA ASN A 517 -31.84 25.56 19.76
C ASN A 517 -31.16 25.08 21.06
N GLU A 518 -30.22 24.15 20.94
CA GLU A 518 -29.34 23.72 22.01
C GLU A 518 -28.01 23.21 21.47
N ILE A 519 -26.98 23.10 22.31
CA ILE A 519 -25.72 22.46 21.89
C ILE A 519 -25.90 20.95 21.78
N VAL A 520 -26.44 20.30 22.81
CA VAL A 520 -26.63 18.85 22.83
C VAL A 520 -28.09 18.52 23.12
N SER A 521 -28.70 17.74 22.23
CA SER A 521 -30.03 17.19 22.41
C SER A 521 -29.97 15.68 22.61
N PHE A 522 -30.65 15.21 23.65
CA PHE A 522 -30.85 13.80 23.95
C PHE A 522 -32.30 13.40 23.72
N GLN A 523 -32.58 12.68 22.63
CA GLN A 523 -33.93 12.30 22.23
C GLN A 523 -34.07 10.76 22.12
N PRO A 524 -34.10 10.03 23.24
CA PRO A 524 -34.19 8.57 23.22
C PRO A 524 -35.47 8.10 22.51
N SER A 525 -35.37 6.96 21.83
CA SER A 525 -36.50 6.31 21.16
C SER A 525 -37.45 5.66 22.18
N PRO A 526 -38.75 5.55 21.86
CA PRO A 526 -39.74 4.83 22.67
C PRO A 526 -39.35 3.38 23.02
N THR A 527 -38.46 2.76 22.26
CA THR A 527 -38.19 1.31 22.33
C THR A 527 -37.09 0.89 23.30
N PHE A 528 -36.34 1.82 23.90
CA PHE A 528 -35.20 1.49 24.78
C PHE A 528 -35.59 1.47 26.25
N GLU A 529 -35.40 0.37 26.99
CA GLU A 529 -35.83 0.25 28.39
C GLU A 529 -35.17 1.23 29.38
N SER A 530 -33.95 1.70 29.09
CA SER A 530 -33.24 2.72 29.87
C SER A 530 -32.26 3.51 29.01
N PHE A 531 -32.01 4.77 29.38
CA PHE A 531 -31.17 5.69 28.61
C PHE A 531 -30.23 6.51 29.51
N ALA A 532 -29.00 6.71 29.03
CA ALA A 532 -28.02 7.62 29.64
C ALA A 532 -27.54 8.67 28.62
N GLY A 533 -27.69 9.94 28.99
CA GLY A 533 -27.12 11.09 28.27
C GLY A 533 -26.04 11.72 29.12
N LYS A 534 -24.84 11.91 28.57
CA LYS A 534 -23.69 12.48 29.27
C LYS A 534 -23.06 13.59 28.45
N LEU A 535 -22.83 14.74 29.08
CA LEU A 535 -21.95 15.81 28.64
C LEU A 535 -20.88 16.00 29.70
N ASN A 536 -19.60 15.90 29.35
CA ASN A 536 -18.48 15.99 30.29
C ASN A 536 -17.32 16.78 29.67
N GLY A 537 -17.11 18.03 30.06
CA GLY A 537 -16.13 18.91 29.43
C GLY A 537 -16.71 19.58 28.19
N CYS A 538 -17.34 20.74 28.37
CA CYS A 538 -17.92 21.52 27.28
C CYS A 538 -17.64 23.01 27.48
N GLN A 539 -16.91 23.62 26.54
CA GLN A 539 -16.65 25.05 26.55
C GLN A 539 -17.48 25.71 25.47
N VAL A 540 -18.38 26.61 25.86
CA VAL A 540 -19.25 27.35 24.94
C VAL A 540 -18.91 28.82 25.01
N THR A 541 -18.53 29.41 23.89
CA THR A 541 -18.42 30.87 23.73
C THR A 541 -19.45 31.33 22.72
N THR A 542 -20.30 32.28 23.11
CA THR A 542 -21.33 32.82 22.22
C THR A 542 -21.49 34.33 22.34
N THR A 543 -21.68 35.00 21.21
CA THR A 543 -21.99 36.45 21.17
C THR A 543 -23.49 36.74 21.09
N HIS A 544 -24.32 35.71 20.94
CA HIS A 544 -25.78 35.83 20.77
C HIS A 544 -26.51 34.94 21.80
N PRO A 545 -27.79 35.19 22.10
CA PRO A 545 -28.53 34.39 23.06
C PRO A 545 -28.65 32.91 22.67
N LEU A 546 -28.02 32.03 23.44
CA LEU A 546 -28.21 30.59 23.36
C LEU A 546 -29.37 30.15 24.25
N THR A 547 -30.30 29.34 23.72
CA THR A 547 -31.49 28.93 24.49
C THR A 547 -31.15 27.90 25.56
N ALA A 548 -30.40 26.85 25.22
CA ALA A 548 -29.93 25.84 26.18
C ALA A 548 -28.57 25.26 25.78
N VAL A 549 -27.79 24.75 26.73
CA VAL A 549 -26.64 23.89 26.38
C VAL A 549 -27.10 22.46 26.19
N VAL A 550 -27.88 21.93 27.13
CA VAL A 550 -28.42 20.57 27.06
C VAL A 550 -29.94 20.60 27.07
N SER A 551 -30.55 19.89 26.13
CA SER A 551 -32.00 19.62 26.12
C SER A 551 -32.26 18.12 26.16
N THR A 552 -33.28 17.71 26.90
CA THR A 552 -33.82 16.34 26.84
C THR A 552 -35.18 16.34 26.14
N PHE A 553 -35.45 15.28 25.39
CA PHE A 553 -36.75 15.03 24.75
C PHE A 553 -37.11 13.54 24.94
N PRO A 554 -37.45 13.11 26.16
CA PRO A 554 -37.84 11.74 26.40
C PRO A 554 -39.15 11.42 25.66
N ARG A 555 -39.14 10.33 24.88
CA ARG A 555 -40.29 9.84 24.09
C ARG A 555 -40.82 8.49 24.58
N ALA A 556 -40.34 8.00 25.73
CA ALA A 556 -40.50 6.63 26.18
C ALA A 556 -40.91 6.54 27.67
N LYS A 557 -41.47 5.40 28.08
CA LYS A 557 -41.80 5.08 29.50
C LYS A 557 -40.58 4.60 30.29
N THR A 558 -39.43 5.25 30.13
CA THR A 558 -38.13 4.65 30.49
C THR A 558 -37.38 5.50 31.49
N GLN A 559 -36.46 4.88 32.23
CA GLN A 559 -35.61 5.63 33.16
C GLN A 559 -34.55 6.41 32.39
N HIS A 560 -34.52 7.73 32.55
CA HIS A 560 -33.51 8.60 31.95
C HIS A 560 -32.53 9.09 33.02
N LYS A 561 -31.24 8.90 32.75
CA LYS A 561 -30.14 9.44 33.57
C LYS A 561 -29.35 10.43 32.74
N ILE A 562 -29.41 11.70 33.12
CA ILE A 562 -28.68 12.78 32.46
C ILE A 562 -27.57 13.24 33.38
N THR A 563 -26.37 13.37 32.84
CA THR A 563 -25.20 13.88 33.56
C THR A 563 -24.58 14.99 32.74
N VAL A 564 -24.45 16.16 33.34
CA VAL A 564 -23.83 17.35 32.76
C VAL A 564 -22.71 17.76 33.70
N ARG A 565 -21.47 17.68 33.23
CA ARG A 565 -20.29 18.01 34.03
C ARG A 565 -19.31 18.89 33.29
N ASP A 566 -18.58 19.70 34.05
CA ASP A 566 -17.45 20.47 33.56
C ASP A 566 -17.84 21.32 32.34
N VAL A 567 -18.91 22.12 32.50
CA VAL A 567 -19.46 22.96 31.44
C VAL A 567 -19.25 24.43 31.76
N ASP A 568 -18.52 25.12 30.89
CA ASP A 568 -18.24 26.55 31.01
C ASP A 568 -18.89 27.30 29.85
N VAL A 569 -19.73 28.29 30.17
CA VAL A 569 -20.41 29.13 29.17
C VAL A 569 -20.02 30.59 29.33
N ILE A 570 -19.44 31.14 28.27
CA ILE A 570 -19.08 32.55 28.12
C ILE A 570 -20.00 33.17 27.07
N GLY A 571 -21.00 33.93 27.50
CA GLY A 571 -21.94 34.61 26.63
C GLY A 571 -23.39 34.54 27.10
N PRO A 572 -24.30 35.23 26.40
CA PRO A 572 -25.72 35.25 26.78
C PRO A 572 -26.34 33.85 26.69
N LEU A 573 -26.81 33.33 27.82
CA LEU A 573 -27.44 32.01 27.93
C LEU A 573 -28.81 32.15 28.61
N VAL A 574 -29.83 31.47 28.10
CA VAL A 574 -31.15 31.45 28.76
C VAL A 574 -31.21 30.38 29.85
N ARG A 575 -30.72 29.17 29.57
CA ARG A 575 -30.55 28.12 30.59
C ARG A 575 -29.41 27.18 30.28
N LEU A 576 -28.83 26.54 31.28
CA LEU A 576 -27.84 25.49 31.02
C LEU A 576 -28.53 24.20 30.58
N VAL A 577 -29.59 23.79 31.29
CA VAL A 577 -30.30 22.54 31.02
C VAL A 577 -31.81 22.77 30.88
N GLU A 578 -32.36 22.37 29.74
CA GLU A 578 -33.79 22.10 29.55
C GLU A 578 -34.07 20.63 29.89
N PHE A 579 -34.52 20.39 31.12
CA PHE A 579 -34.79 19.05 31.63
C PHE A 579 -36.26 18.69 31.48
N ARG A 580 -36.59 18.09 30.34
CA ARG A 580 -37.92 17.53 30.11
C ARG A 580 -38.06 16.17 30.78
N VAL A 581 -39.15 15.98 31.50
CA VAL A 581 -39.49 14.76 32.23
C VAL A 581 -40.76 14.13 31.66
N TRP A 582 -40.78 12.80 31.55
CA TRP A 582 -41.94 12.02 31.12
C TRP A 582 -42.48 11.12 32.25
N MET A 583 -41.69 10.92 33.32
CA MET A 583 -42.06 10.10 34.49
C MET A 583 -41.16 10.39 35.70
N ASP A 584 -41.61 9.94 36.88
CA ASP A 584 -40.99 10.21 38.21
C ASP A 584 -39.60 9.59 38.43
N LYS A 585 -39.09 8.79 37.47
CA LYS A 585 -37.77 8.14 37.55
C LYS A 585 -36.69 8.86 36.73
N THR A 586 -36.95 10.08 36.26
CA THR A 586 -36.00 10.85 35.44
C THR A 586 -35.04 11.62 36.36
N THR A 587 -33.73 11.44 36.21
CA THR A 587 -32.72 12.06 37.07
C THR A 587 -31.72 12.90 36.27
N LEU A 588 -31.40 14.09 36.78
CA LEU A 588 -30.35 14.98 36.30
C LEU A 588 -29.27 15.15 37.39
N LEU A 589 -28.01 14.95 37.01
CA LEU A 589 -26.83 15.38 37.76
C LEU A 589 -26.14 16.50 36.98
N LEU A 590 -25.97 17.65 37.62
CA LEU A 590 -25.18 18.78 37.16
C LEU A 590 -24.02 18.97 38.14
N ASP A 591 -22.79 18.99 37.67
CA ASP A 591 -21.59 19.09 38.51
C ASP A 591 -20.49 19.94 37.84
N GLY A 592 -19.92 20.92 38.55
CA GLY A 592 -18.76 21.67 38.04
C GLY A 592 -19.11 22.53 36.82
N CYS A 593 -20.15 23.37 36.91
CA CYS A 593 -20.59 24.18 35.76
C CYS A 593 -20.53 25.68 36.07
N THR A 594 -20.00 26.47 35.13
CA THR A 594 -19.85 27.92 35.26
C THR A 594 -20.60 28.63 34.14
N VAL A 595 -21.40 29.64 34.47
CA VAL A 595 -22.07 30.52 33.50
C VAL A 595 -21.80 31.98 33.84
N ASN A 596 -21.56 32.83 32.86
CA ASN A 596 -21.20 34.24 33.11
C ASN A 596 -22.30 35.26 32.79
N ASN A 597 -23.28 34.91 31.96
CA ASN A 597 -24.36 35.80 31.55
C ASN A 597 -25.66 35.03 31.36
N LEU A 598 -26.17 34.51 32.48
CA LEU A 598 -27.43 33.78 32.53
C LEU A 598 -28.61 34.75 32.62
N THR A 599 -29.54 34.63 31.67
CA THR A 599 -30.71 35.53 31.51
C THR A 599 -32.03 34.90 31.95
N GLY A 600 -32.05 33.58 32.19
CA GLY A 600 -33.21 32.83 32.63
C GLY A 600 -32.93 32.07 33.92
N GLN A 601 -32.64 30.78 33.82
CA GLN A 601 -32.44 29.90 34.98
C GLN A 601 -31.38 28.83 34.70
N LEU A 602 -30.74 28.26 35.72
CA LEU A 602 -29.74 27.21 35.46
C LEU A 602 -30.38 25.96 34.87
N VAL A 603 -31.45 25.47 35.51
CA VAL A 603 -32.21 24.31 35.07
C VAL A 603 -33.69 24.66 34.94
N ARG A 604 -34.29 24.35 33.79
CA ARG A 604 -35.75 24.40 33.62
C ARG A 604 -36.31 22.99 33.56
N VAL A 605 -37.28 22.69 34.43
CA VAL A 605 -37.95 21.39 34.47
C VAL A 605 -39.33 21.51 33.85
N THR A 606 -39.58 20.75 32.80
CA THR A 606 -40.85 20.77 32.05
C THR A 606 -41.33 19.36 31.75
N ALA A 607 -42.63 19.18 31.51
CA ALA A 607 -43.14 17.92 31.01
C ALA A 607 -42.78 17.74 29.52
N SER A 608 -42.37 16.53 29.12
CA SER A 608 -42.30 16.12 27.73
C SER A 608 -43.70 15.62 27.33
N GLY A 609 -44.49 16.37 26.55
CA GLY A 609 -45.77 15.88 25.97
C GLY A 609 -46.98 15.68 26.91
N ALA A 610 -48.15 15.39 26.29
CA ALA A 610 -49.51 15.49 26.86
C ALA A 610 -49.93 14.35 27.84
N GLY A 611 -49.03 13.89 28.71
CA GLY A 611 -49.32 12.89 29.76
C GLY A 611 -49.79 13.54 31.07
N GLY A 612 -50.81 12.97 31.71
CA GLY A 612 -51.49 13.56 32.87
C GLY A 612 -50.66 13.70 34.15
N ALA A 613 -50.89 14.83 34.83
CA ALA A 613 -50.44 15.29 36.17
C ALA A 613 -48.91 15.35 36.39
N PRO A 614 -48.39 16.38 37.08
CA PRO A 614 -47.00 16.80 36.92
C PRO A 614 -46.01 15.74 37.41
N PHE A 615 -45.29 15.12 36.47
CA PHE A 615 -44.19 14.20 36.73
C PHE A 615 -43.11 14.87 37.58
N VAL A 616 -42.40 14.08 38.38
CA VAL A 616 -41.35 14.57 39.28
C VAL A 616 -39.95 14.26 38.74
N GLY A 617 -39.20 15.30 38.36
CA GLY A 617 -37.78 15.18 38.03
C GLY A 617 -36.89 15.27 39.27
N LYS A 618 -35.93 14.37 39.43
CA LYS A 618 -34.89 14.49 40.48
C LYS A 618 -33.69 15.25 39.92
N VAL A 619 -33.36 16.40 40.50
CA VAL A 619 -32.30 17.29 40.05
C VAL A 619 -31.25 17.42 41.15
N THR A 620 -30.03 16.98 40.88
CA THR A 620 -28.87 17.16 41.77
C THR A 620 -27.90 18.14 41.13
N ILE A 621 -27.57 19.22 41.84
CA ILE A 621 -26.68 20.29 41.37
C ILE A 621 -25.51 20.40 42.34
N LYS A 622 -24.29 20.31 41.84
CA LYS A 622 -23.06 20.41 42.60
C LYS A 622 -22.09 21.38 41.94
N ASN A 623 -21.32 22.12 42.73
CA ASN A 623 -20.21 22.94 42.23
C ASN A 623 -20.62 23.84 41.05
N ALA A 624 -21.74 24.56 41.17
CA ALA A 624 -22.30 25.36 40.08
C ALA A 624 -22.20 26.86 40.41
N THR A 625 -21.65 27.66 39.49
CA THR A 625 -21.42 29.08 39.71
C THR A 625 -22.04 29.91 38.58
N ASN A 626 -22.81 30.93 38.95
CA ASN A 626 -23.20 32.01 38.05
C ASN A 626 -22.43 33.29 38.41
N ILE A 627 -21.54 33.74 37.52
CA ILE A 627 -20.72 34.95 37.71
C ILE A 627 -21.54 36.22 37.41
N GLY A 628 -22.65 36.10 36.69
CA GLY A 628 -23.53 37.21 36.35
C GLY A 628 -24.48 37.62 37.48
N PRO A 629 -25.47 38.47 37.19
CA PRO A 629 -26.54 38.81 38.13
C PRO A 629 -27.25 37.56 38.65
N ALA A 630 -27.70 37.60 39.90
CA ALA A 630 -28.39 36.47 40.52
C ALA A 630 -29.63 36.05 39.70
N ALA A 631 -29.69 34.76 39.34
CA ALA A 631 -30.74 34.19 38.49
C ALA A 631 -31.36 32.95 39.17
N PRO A 632 -32.62 32.59 38.85
CA PRO A 632 -33.22 31.37 39.39
C PRO A 632 -32.36 30.11 39.17
N LEU A 633 -32.18 29.33 40.24
CA LEU A 633 -31.46 28.05 40.15
C LEU A 633 -32.26 27.01 39.36
N VAL A 634 -33.50 26.77 39.79
CA VAL A 634 -34.42 25.82 39.15
C VAL A 634 -35.76 26.48 38.98
N THR A 635 -36.33 26.36 37.78
CA THR A 635 -37.72 26.72 37.49
C THR A 635 -38.48 25.48 37.07
N ASP A 636 -39.55 25.14 37.81
CA ASP A 636 -40.48 24.06 37.48
C ASP A 636 -41.92 24.59 37.35
N LYS A 637 -42.92 23.70 37.22
CA LYS A 637 -44.36 24.06 37.08
C LYS A 637 -44.65 25.08 35.98
N VAL A 638 -43.88 25.02 34.89
CA VAL A 638 -44.04 25.92 33.74
C VAL A 638 -45.45 25.76 33.15
N ALA A 639 -46.17 26.87 32.98
CA ALA A 639 -47.53 26.87 32.44
C ALA A 639 -47.59 26.14 31.08
N GLY A 640 -48.56 25.23 30.93
CA GLY A 640 -48.74 24.41 29.72
C GLY A 640 -47.82 23.18 29.62
N LEU A 641 -46.72 23.13 30.38
CA LEU A 641 -45.76 22.01 30.40
C LEU A 641 -45.37 21.66 31.85
N ALA A 642 -46.35 21.60 32.74
CA ALA A 642 -46.11 21.51 34.18
C ALA A 642 -45.48 20.17 34.57
N ALA A 643 -44.29 20.25 35.17
CA ALA A 643 -43.61 19.17 35.88
C ALA A 643 -43.11 19.68 37.23
N ASN A 644 -42.99 18.79 38.20
CA ASN A 644 -42.40 19.09 39.50
C ASN A 644 -40.92 18.71 39.53
N SER A 645 -40.16 19.30 40.44
CA SER A 645 -38.77 18.94 40.68
C SER A 645 -38.48 18.69 42.16
N ILE A 646 -37.65 17.68 42.44
CA ILE A 646 -36.98 17.51 43.73
C ILE A 646 -35.53 17.92 43.52
N VAL A 647 -35.12 19.00 44.18
CA VAL A 647 -33.82 19.63 43.98
C VAL A 647 -32.92 19.35 45.18
N SER A 648 -31.71 18.85 44.93
CA SER A 648 -30.63 18.75 45.91
C SER A 648 -29.46 19.59 45.41
N THR A 649 -28.90 20.42 46.29
CA THR A 649 -27.79 21.32 45.95
C THR A 649 -26.59 21.11 46.86
N GLN A 650 -25.40 21.37 46.34
CA GLN A 650 -24.16 21.40 47.10
C GLN A 650 -23.22 22.41 46.40
N ASP A 651 -22.63 23.35 47.16
CA ASP A 651 -21.63 24.29 46.62
C ASP A 651 -22.14 25.04 45.36
N VAL A 652 -23.29 25.71 45.48
CA VAL A 652 -23.92 26.50 44.41
C VAL A 652 -23.88 27.99 44.75
N ASP A 653 -23.45 28.84 43.82
CA ASP A 653 -23.29 30.28 44.02
C ASP A 653 -23.82 31.12 42.85
N GLY A 654 -24.32 32.32 43.14
CA GLY A 654 -24.87 33.25 42.15
C GLY A 654 -26.31 32.97 41.70
N PHE A 655 -27.09 32.20 42.48
CA PHE A 655 -28.48 31.84 42.14
C PHE A 655 -29.50 32.22 43.22
N THR A 656 -30.75 32.46 42.79
CA THR A 656 -31.91 32.61 43.68
C THR A 656 -32.67 31.28 43.77
N LEU A 657 -33.12 30.95 44.99
CA LEU A 657 -33.97 29.79 45.24
C LEU A 657 -35.46 30.17 45.13
N PRO A 658 -36.35 29.28 44.66
CA PRO A 658 -37.78 29.55 44.67
C PRO A 658 -38.30 29.79 46.10
N ALA A 659 -39.28 30.70 46.26
CA ALA A 659 -39.87 31.05 47.55
C ALA A 659 -40.54 29.85 48.30
N GLN A 660 -40.90 28.77 47.60
CA GLN A 660 -41.42 27.52 48.21
C GLN A 660 -40.33 26.54 48.68
N GLN A 661 -39.05 26.85 48.46
CA GLN A 661 -37.89 26.04 48.89
C GLN A 661 -36.96 26.83 49.84
N ALA A 662 -37.39 28.02 50.26
CA ALA A 662 -36.61 28.95 51.10
C ALA A 662 -36.51 28.56 52.59
N GLU A 663 -36.97 27.38 53.01
CA GLU A 663 -36.89 26.95 54.43
C GLU A 663 -35.51 26.41 54.86
N SER A 664 -34.49 26.42 54.00
CA SER A 664 -33.14 25.95 54.38
C SER A 664 -32.00 26.97 54.20
N ALA A 665 -32.28 28.19 53.72
CA ALA A 665 -31.22 29.18 53.46
C ALA A 665 -30.81 30.01 54.69
N ALA A 666 -31.42 29.80 55.86
CA ALA A 666 -31.08 30.48 57.11
C ALA A 666 -30.55 29.47 58.14
N ASN A 667 -29.31 29.00 57.96
CA ASN A 667 -28.34 28.64 59.01
C ASN A 667 -27.25 27.71 58.42
N LEU A 668 -26.14 28.30 57.96
CA LEU A 668 -24.86 27.60 57.91
C LEU A 668 -24.29 27.48 59.33
N GLY A 669 -25.01 26.77 60.20
CA GLY A 669 -24.65 26.58 61.61
C GLY A 669 -24.49 25.09 61.93
N GLY A 670 -23.23 24.62 61.95
CA GLY A 670 -22.77 23.43 62.68
C GLY A 670 -23.46 22.10 62.38
N ALA A 671 -22.84 21.25 61.56
CA ALA A 671 -23.20 19.83 61.48
C ALA A 671 -23.02 19.14 62.85
N THR A 672 -24.08 18.53 63.40
CA THR A 672 -24.00 17.69 64.60
C THR A 672 -24.12 16.21 64.23
N ARG A 673 -23.24 15.36 64.77
CA ARG A 673 -23.26 13.90 64.57
C ARG A 673 -24.41 13.23 65.33
N VAL A 674 -25.06 12.25 64.71
CA VAL A 674 -26.07 11.37 65.33
C VAL A 674 -25.36 10.30 66.17
N ASN A 675 -25.64 10.24 67.48
CA ASN A 675 -24.93 9.35 68.42
C ASN A 675 -25.36 7.87 68.38
N SER A 676 -26.61 7.55 67.99
CA SER A 676 -27.05 6.14 67.80
C SER A 676 -28.45 6.08 67.16
N LEU A 677 -28.71 5.03 66.36
CA LEU A 677 -30.06 4.59 65.95
C LEU A 677 -30.38 3.24 66.61
N THR A 678 -31.55 3.11 67.22
CA THR A 678 -32.10 1.83 67.72
C THR A 678 -33.47 1.60 67.11
N GLY A 679 -33.64 0.47 66.41
CA GLY A 679 -34.88 0.11 65.71
C GLY A 679 -35.89 -0.60 66.61
N ILE A 680 -37.18 -0.34 66.37
CA ILE A 680 -38.31 -1.11 66.92
C ILE A 680 -39.08 -1.65 65.70
N ASP A 681 -38.73 -2.86 65.29
CA ASP A 681 -39.45 -3.81 64.41
C ASP A 681 -38.61 -4.43 63.26
N SER A 682 -39.06 -5.61 62.85
CA SER A 682 -38.39 -6.56 61.95
C SER A 682 -38.77 -6.36 60.47
N SER A 683 -39.13 -5.15 60.04
CA SER A 683 -39.52 -4.85 58.65
C SER A 683 -38.43 -4.06 57.94
N SER A 684 -37.84 -4.62 56.87
CA SER A 684 -36.83 -3.91 56.06
C SER A 684 -37.47 -2.76 55.28
N GLY A 685 -37.03 -1.52 55.54
CA GLY A 685 -37.40 -0.30 54.81
C GLY A 685 -36.26 0.72 54.76
N SER A 686 -36.25 1.57 53.73
CA SER A 686 -35.27 2.66 53.55
C SER A 686 -35.73 3.91 54.30
N LEU A 687 -34.93 4.42 55.23
CA LEU A 687 -35.08 5.74 55.84
C LEU A 687 -34.23 6.75 55.06
N GLU A 688 -34.84 7.76 54.43
CA GLU A 688 -34.13 8.94 53.96
C GLU A 688 -34.12 9.99 55.08
N PRO A 689 -32.95 10.51 55.52
CA PRO A 689 -32.90 11.48 56.60
C PRO A 689 -33.48 12.82 56.14
N MET A 690 -34.59 13.23 56.76
CA MET A 690 -35.10 14.60 56.68
C MET A 690 -34.48 15.44 57.81
N SER A 691 -33.97 16.62 57.49
CA SER A 691 -33.51 17.59 58.49
C SER A 691 -34.71 18.21 59.21
N LYS A 692 -34.75 18.13 60.53
CA LYS A 692 -35.70 18.85 61.39
C LYS A 692 -34.94 19.60 62.47
N ASN A 693 -35.14 20.91 62.56
CA ASN A 693 -34.55 21.71 63.63
C ASN A 693 -35.18 21.31 64.97
N ILE A 694 -34.35 20.94 65.93
CA ILE A 694 -34.74 20.62 67.30
C ILE A 694 -33.95 21.48 68.27
N ALA A 695 -34.57 21.89 69.37
CA ALA A 695 -33.85 22.53 70.46
C ALA A 695 -32.82 21.55 71.04
N ALA A 696 -31.66 22.05 71.49
CA ALA A 696 -30.63 21.22 72.10
C ALA A 696 -31.21 20.40 73.27
N GLY A 697 -31.09 19.07 73.19
CA GLY A 697 -31.64 18.13 74.18
C GLY A 697 -33.08 17.65 73.95
N ALA A 698 -33.76 18.09 72.89
CA ALA A 698 -35.13 17.64 72.60
C ALA A 698 -35.18 16.24 71.97
N THR A 699 -36.20 15.45 72.34
CA THR A 699 -36.50 14.15 71.73
C THR A 699 -37.57 14.32 70.64
N VAL A 700 -37.36 13.75 69.45
CA VAL A 700 -38.33 13.76 68.35
C VAL A 700 -38.68 12.35 67.93
N THR A 701 -39.98 12.10 67.79
CA THR A 701 -40.53 10.87 67.18
C THR A 701 -40.90 11.15 65.73
N PHE A 702 -40.36 10.37 64.79
CA PHE A 702 -40.72 10.44 63.37
C PHE A 702 -41.91 9.52 63.07
N PRO A 703 -42.98 10.00 62.43
CA PRO A 703 -44.07 9.13 61.99
C PRO A 703 -43.61 8.25 60.82
N ILE A 704 -44.07 7.00 60.79
CA ILE A 704 -43.70 5.96 59.81
C ILE A 704 -44.14 6.28 58.36
N ARG A 705 -45.00 7.30 58.14
CA ARG A 705 -45.45 7.72 56.81
C ARG A 705 -45.46 9.24 56.68
N GLY A 706 -44.91 9.75 55.57
CA GLY A 706 -44.74 11.17 55.28
C GLY A 706 -46.05 11.97 55.28
N PHE A 707 -45.91 13.28 55.51
CA PHE A 707 -47.02 14.23 55.49
C PHE A 707 -47.59 14.38 54.08
N ASN A 708 -48.72 13.74 53.80
CA ASN A 708 -49.62 14.13 52.71
C ASN A 708 -50.77 14.92 53.32
N ASN A 709 -50.81 16.23 53.05
CA ASN A 709 -51.99 17.04 53.31
C ASN A 709 -52.84 17.08 52.04
N SER A 710 -53.54 15.98 51.74
CA SER A 710 -54.83 15.96 51.04
C SER A 710 -55.37 14.54 51.00
N ALA A 711 -56.68 14.43 51.19
CA ALA A 711 -57.41 13.19 51.45
C ALA A 711 -57.52 12.28 50.22
N ALA A 712 -57.18 10.99 50.37
CA ALA A 712 -57.96 9.79 49.99
C ALA A 712 -57.03 8.55 49.83
N PRO A 713 -57.49 7.33 50.18
CA PRO A 713 -56.66 6.14 50.28
C PRO A 713 -56.57 5.39 48.96
N TRP A 714 -55.38 4.91 48.58
CA TRP A 714 -55.23 3.90 47.52
C TRP A 714 -54.66 2.59 48.10
N SER A 715 -55.37 1.53 47.74
CA SER A 715 -55.25 0.13 48.15
C SER A 715 -54.01 -0.56 47.58
N ALA A 716 -53.56 -1.58 48.32
CA ALA A 716 -52.47 -2.46 47.93
C ALA A 716 -52.91 -3.52 46.90
N SER A 717 -52.14 -3.69 45.83
CA SER A 717 -51.90 -4.94 45.08
C SER A 717 -50.76 -4.63 44.08
N ALA A 718 -49.83 -5.50 43.70
CA ALA A 718 -49.57 -6.90 43.97
C ALA A 718 -48.04 -7.12 43.92
N GLN A 719 -47.56 -8.17 44.59
CA GLN A 719 -46.20 -8.69 44.47
C GLN A 719 -45.93 -9.11 43.01
N ALA A 720 -44.78 -8.69 42.46
CA ALA A 720 -44.17 -9.33 41.31
C ALA A 720 -42.80 -9.86 41.72
N THR A 721 -42.67 -11.18 41.65
CA THR A 721 -41.46 -11.98 41.85
C THR A 721 -40.43 -11.67 40.75
N TRP A 722 -39.18 -11.44 41.14
CA TRP A 722 -38.05 -11.29 40.23
C TRP A 722 -37.55 -12.68 39.77
N PRO A 723 -37.33 -12.94 38.47
CA PRO A 723 -36.47 -14.03 38.05
C PRO A 723 -35.01 -13.58 38.04
N THR A 724 -34.19 -14.27 38.82
CA THR A 724 -32.73 -14.25 38.80
C THR A 724 -32.20 -14.86 37.50
N ALA A 725 -31.52 -14.08 36.66
CA ALA A 725 -30.52 -14.56 35.70
C ALA A 725 -29.74 -13.39 35.06
N TRP A 726 -28.68 -12.91 35.73
CA TRP A 726 -27.63 -12.10 35.09
C TRP A 726 -26.27 -12.60 35.59
N SER A 727 -25.72 -13.59 34.88
CA SER A 727 -24.30 -13.90 34.93
C SER A 727 -23.85 -14.21 33.51
N GLN A 728 -23.08 -13.28 32.93
CA GLN A 728 -21.99 -13.45 31.96
C GLN A 728 -21.93 -12.24 31.01
N PHE A 729 -21.10 -11.26 31.39
CA PHE A 729 -20.42 -10.37 30.45
C PHE A 729 -18.92 -10.64 30.60
N PRO A 730 -18.17 -10.87 29.51
CA PRO A 730 -16.72 -10.92 29.57
C PRO A 730 -16.17 -9.50 29.75
N GLN A 731 -15.24 -9.34 30.71
CA GLN A 731 -14.40 -8.16 30.85
C GLN A 731 -13.58 -7.95 29.57
N LEU A 732 -13.76 -6.82 28.90
CA LEU A 732 -12.78 -6.29 27.96
C LEU A 732 -11.87 -5.34 28.76
N GLY A 733 -10.60 -5.71 28.88
CA GLY A 733 -9.53 -4.88 29.42
C GLY A 733 -9.26 -3.69 28.51
N LEU A 734 -8.91 -2.57 29.14
CA LEU A 734 -8.41 -1.33 28.53
C LEU A 734 -7.18 -1.57 27.65
#